data_AF-A0A9X5UED9-F1
#
_entry.id   AF-A0A9X5UED9-F1
#
_cell.length_a   1.000
_cell.length_b   1.000
_cell.length_c   1.000
_cell.angle_alpha   90.00
_cell.angle_beta   90.00
_cell.angle_gamma   90.00
#
_symmetry.space_group_name_H-M   'P 1'
#
loop_
_entity.id
_entity.type
_entity.pdbx_description
1 polymer ?
#
loop_
_entity_poly.entity_id
_entity_poly.type
_entity_poly.pdbx_seq_one_letter_code
_entity_poly.pdbx_strand_id
1 'polypeptide(L)'
;MMTGGDAGVVSVARAESASADADTALDDGGLDVMSGVIARVRQRRAEGRRLLLTGASGEAGQIRSLGADIAASGTGWYLLIALSLFAALDEATAYLVTALGPDISSSLGVDASTYAMLATQRQTFVGLTALQFAAIFYKRSQRVMISKNLGFQYGPSLVLGSIVTWVPAMTTVIGSSGAGAAVVYSAHRPMIMDSYPPAARLRALSFHRGAGVIGAILGPALVAILAGPVGLSWRGVLLVAGVVFLAASLIGLCLREPGYGRHDSDQVAGLMRTDQSGPPPRREDATELTFWEALRRVWTIRTVRRLLSVWAVLGVAVNPVVTYQGFWLKEQFSLTTSERATFFAASWLLALPALWYYSRRGEKIWRREPAQLVRMVAWALVFLAGGLVLAVIPVLGVSLAGFSIVFASEAVAVAALSLVMMSIVRPRARSIAVSLGAVYFGLVGGEGGTILLGDIESRYSAAAAIATLVVPALGAAALLGRGAKSVTGDLDSVVSEILEDEGVRDLAVSGQPELPLLACRGIDFSYGQLQVLFGVDFTVRDGEMLALLGVNGAGKSSLLKVISGLGMPSAGSVRLRGDDITFVDAEKRVSRGITQIPGGRAVFGPLTVAENLRGLGFSLGRDKKRLDAAIEECFEMFPRLAERRNQPALTLSGGEQQMLALSKAFILKPRLLLIDELSLGLAPIVVDRLLDMVRQINAAGTAVVLVEQSISLALGVVNHAYFMEKGQVRFDGSSADLLARDDLLRAVFLGAASQGGNGA
;
A
#
# COMPACT_ATOMS: atom_id res chain seq x y z
N MET A 1 17.44 15.19 74.15
CA MET A 1 16.48 15.41 75.25
C MET A 1 15.11 15.43 74.61
N MET A 2 14.35 14.32 74.70
CA MET A 2 13.26 14.13 75.70
C MET A 2 12.19 15.23 75.56
N THR A 3 10.89 15.01 75.33
CA THR A 3 10.00 13.85 75.62
C THR A 3 8.57 14.19 75.17
N GLY A 4 7.78 13.17 74.80
CA GLY A 4 6.30 13.05 74.95
C GLY A 4 5.40 13.89 74.02
N GLY A 5 4.24 13.43 73.55
CA GLY A 5 3.46 12.21 73.79
C GLY A 5 2.11 12.27 73.03
N ASP A 6 1.43 11.13 73.01
CA ASP A 6 0.09 10.78 72.50
C ASP A 6 -0.09 10.59 70.98
N ALA A 7 -0.23 9.38 70.42
CA ALA A 7 -1.02 8.16 70.72
C ALA A 7 -2.48 8.22 70.22
N GLY A 8 -2.83 7.33 69.28
CA GLY A 8 -4.19 7.20 68.74
C GLY A 8 -4.34 6.30 67.49
N VAL A 9 -4.05 4.99 67.63
CA VAL A 9 -4.76 3.78 67.13
C VAL A 9 -5.23 3.76 65.63
N VAL A 10 -4.90 2.77 64.78
CA VAL A 10 -5.47 1.40 64.72
C VAL A 10 -4.51 0.41 64.02
N SER A 11 -4.41 -0.80 64.59
CA SER A 11 -3.58 -1.95 64.19
C SER A 11 -4.26 -2.95 63.25
N VAL A 12 -3.45 -3.46 62.31
CA VAL A 12 -3.26 -4.85 61.87
C VAL A 12 -4.10 -5.94 62.57
N ALA A 13 -4.85 -6.75 61.79
CA ALA A 13 -4.56 -8.17 61.52
C ALA A 13 -5.68 -8.85 60.71
N ARG A 14 -5.32 -9.51 59.59
CA ARG A 14 -5.60 -10.94 59.33
C ARG A 14 -5.03 -11.37 57.98
N ALA A 15 -4.12 -12.33 58.06
CA ALA A 15 -3.71 -13.22 56.98
C ALA A 15 -4.65 -14.44 56.94
N GLU A 16 -4.61 -15.14 55.80
CA GLU A 16 -5.07 -16.52 55.57
C GLU A 16 -6.59 -16.78 55.52
N SER A 17 -7.14 -16.78 54.29
CA SER A 17 -7.96 -17.88 53.74
C SER A 17 -8.69 -17.42 52.46
N ALA A 18 -8.13 -17.70 51.28
CA ALA A 18 -8.87 -17.77 50.01
C ALA A 18 -7.97 -18.31 48.89
N SER A 19 -7.38 -19.48 49.12
CA SER A 19 -6.75 -20.32 48.09
C SER A 19 -7.62 -21.56 47.88
N ALA A 20 -8.76 -21.38 47.22
CA ALA A 20 -9.61 -22.43 46.66
C ALA A 20 -10.85 -21.74 46.10
N ASP A 21 -10.78 -21.28 44.85
CA ASP A 21 -11.96 -21.00 43.98
C ASP A 21 -11.54 -20.52 42.57
N ALA A 22 -10.26 -20.65 42.20
CA ALA A 22 -9.77 -20.30 40.86
C ALA A 22 -9.76 -21.46 39.85
N ASP A 23 -10.27 -22.65 40.22
CA ASP A 23 -10.10 -23.89 39.44
C ASP A 23 -11.39 -24.43 38.77
N THR A 24 -12.43 -23.59 38.60
CA THR A 24 -13.63 -23.99 37.83
C THR A 24 -14.16 -22.91 36.90
N ALA A 25 -13.27 -22.17 36.22
CA ALA A 25 -13.63 -21.47 34.99
C ALA A 25 -13.28 -22.38 33.81
N LEU A 26 -14.31 -22.85 33.11
CA LEU A 26 -14.22 -23.66 31.90
C LEU A 26 -13.25 -23.03 30.88
N ASP A 27 -12.49 -23.92 30.25
CA ASP A 27 -11.44 -23.72 29.26
C ASP A 27 -11.78 -22.74 28.12
N ASP A 28 -11.54 -21.43 28.33
CA ASP A 28 -11.84 -20.35 27.38
C ASP A 28 -10.59 -19.77 26.66
N GLY A 29 -9.42 -20.41 26.85
CA GLY A 29 -8.10 -19.85 26.59
C GLY A 29 -7.80 -19.36 25.16
N GLY A 30 -8.55 -19.77 24.14
CA GLY A 30 -8.31 -19.37 22.74
C GLY A 30 -8.94 -18.05 22.29
N LEU A 31 -10.06 -17.62 22.89
CA LEU A 31 -10.75 -16.37 22.51
C LEU A 31 -10.03 -15.13 23.08
N ASP A 32 -9.33 -15.32 24.20
CA ASP A 32 -8.65 -14.25 24.94
C ASP A 32 -7.28 -13.88 24.36
N VAL A 33 -6.54 -14.83 23.77
CA VAL A 33 -5.14 -14.60 23.34
C VAL A 33 -5.00 -13.52 22.27
N MET A 34 -5.80 -13.58 21.19
CA MET A 34 -5.76 -12.54 20.15
C MET A 34 -6.29 -11.19 20.64
N SER A 35 -7.25 -11.22 21.57
CA SER A 35 -7.79 -10.02 22.21
C SER A 35 -6.73 -9.34 23.09
N GLY A 36 -5.93 -10.14 23.82
CA GLY A 36 -4.76 -9.70 24.57
C GLY A 36 -3.66 -9.10 23.69
N VAL A 37 -3.38 -9.68 22.51
CA VAL A 37 -2.46 -9.07 21.52
C VAL A 37 -2.97 -7.71 21.10
N ILE A 38 -4.26 -7.58 20.76
CA ILE A 38 -4.85 -6.32 20.33
C ILE A 38 -4.81 -5.27 21.45
N ALA A 39 -5.08 -5.67 22.69
CA ALA A 39 -4.97 -4.77 23.85
C ALA A 39 -3.54 -4.23 24.00
N ARG A 40 -2.52 -5.11 23.92
CA ARG A 40 -1.10 -4.71 23.94
C ARG A 40 -0.75 -3.79 22.76
N VAL A 41 -1.23 -4.10 21.56
CA VAL A 41 -1.05 -3.26 20.37
C VAL A 41 -1.64 -1.87 20.58
N ARG A 42 -2.86 -1.76 21.13
CA ARG A 42 -3.49 -0.47 21.43
C ARG A 42 -2.67 0.34 22.45
N GLN A 43 -2.14 -0.31 23.48
CA GLN A 43 -1.29 0.34 24.48
C GLN A 43 0.05 0.81 23.91
N ARG A 44 0.67 0.02 23.02
CA ARG A 44 2.00 0.29 22.43
C ARG A 44 1.96 1.12 21.15
N ARG A 45 0.79 1.34 20.53
CA ARG A 45 0.65 2.06 19.25
C ARG A 45 1.30 3.43 19.26
N ALA A 46 1.10 4.23 20.30
CA ALA A 46 1.65 5.58 20.38
C ALA A 46 3.19 5.57 20.47
N GLU A 47 3.75 4.60 21.21
CA GLU A 47 5.18 4.37 21.33
C GLU A 47 5.78 3.85 20.02
N GLY A 48 5.14 2.87 19.38
CA GLY A 48 5.53 2.34 18.08
C GLY A 48 5.54 3.42 16.99
N ARG A 49 4.53 4.32 16.98
CA ARG A 49 4.52 5.49 16.09
C ARG A 49 5.70 6.41 16.37
N ARG A 50 6.02 6.68 17.64
CA ARG A 50 7.20 7.48 18.00
C ARG A 50 8.48 6.82 17.46
N LEU A 51 8.65 5.50 17.61
CA LEU A 51 9.79 4.78 17.06
C LEU A 51 9.86 4.83 15.53
N LEU A 52 8.74 4.70 14.81
CA LEU A 52 8.74 4.87 13.35
C LEU A 52 9.14 6.28 12.89
N LEU A 53 8.94 7.29 13.73
CA LEU A 53 9.26 8.69 13.41
C LEU A 53 10.66 9.11 13.88
N THR A 54 11.12 8.64 15.05
CA THR A 54 12.35 9.09 15.70
C THR A 54 13.41 8.00 15.86
N GLY A 55 13.05 6.72 15.75
CA GLY A 55 13.90 5.59 16.10
C GLY A 55 14.19 5.48 17.60
N ALA A 56 14.86 4.38 18.00
CA ALA A 56 15.16 4.04 19.40
C ALA A 56 16.12 5.01 20.11
N SER A 57 17.01 5.69 19.39
CA SER A 57 18.04 6.59 19.94
C SER A 57 17.66 8.07 19.94
N GLY A 58 16.45 8.40 19.50
CA GLY A 58 15.98 9.78 19.36
C GLY A 58 15.25 10.29 20.60
N GLU A 59 15.90 11.12 21.42
CA GLU A 59 15.14 12.04 22.28
C GLU A 59 14.29 12.95 21.39
N ALA A 60 13.02 13.17 21.77
CA ALA A 60 12.06 13.92 20.96
C ALA A 60 12.48 15.38 20.68
N GLY A 61 13.48 15.90 21.39
CA GLY A 61 13.96 17.28 21.28
C GLY A 61 15.27 17.49 20.51
N GLN A 62 16.20 16.53 20.49
CA GLN A 62 17.56 16.75 19.98
C GLN A 62 17.73 16.18 18.57
N ILE A 63 17.85 17.08 17.59
CA ILE A 63 18.13 16.72 16.19
C ILE A 63 19.64 16.71 15.99
N ARG A 64 20.21 15.52 15.77
CA ARG A 64 21.62 15.34 15.42
C ARG A 64 21.86 15.70 13.95
N SER A 65 23.13 15.93 13.61
CA SER A 65 23.51 16.11 12.21
C SER A 65 23.37 14.79 11.45
N LEU A 66 23.15 14.86 10.13
CA LEU A 66 23.05 13.66 9.28
C LEU A 66 24.29 12.76 9.43
N GLY A 67 25.50 13.36 9.48
CA GLY A 67 26.73 12.60 9.66
C GLY A 67 26.83 11.88 11.00
N ALA A 68 26.35 12.49 12.08
CA ALA A 68 26.34 11.85 13.39
C ALA A 68 25.40 10.63 13.43
N ASP A 69 24.23 10.70 12.80
CA ASP A 69 23.32 9.55 12.74
C ASP A 69 23.83 8.43 11.82
N ILE A 70 24.47 8.78 10.69
CA ILE A 70 25.10 7.80 9.80
C ILE A 70 26.27 7.09 10.49
N ALA A 71 27.08 7.84 11.25
CA ALA A 71 28.17 7.26 12.04
C ALA A 71 27.62 6.34 13.14
N ALA A 72 26.55 6.75 13.83
CA ALA A 72 25.92 5.96 14.88
C ALA A 72 25.23 4.69 14.35
N SER A 73 24.72 4.70 13.11
CA SER A 73 24.04 3.54 12.51
C SER A 73 24.97 2.55 11.80
N GLY A 74 26.19 2.96 11.48
CA GLY A 74 27.16 2.14 10.72
C GLY A 74 26.78 1.91 9.25
N THR A 75 25.77 2.61 8.70
CA THR A 75 25.27 2.41 7.33
C THR A 75 26.26 2.93 6.27
N GLY A 76 27.14 3.87 6.63
CA GLY A 76 28.09 4.52 5.72
C GLY A 76 27.46 5.53 4.77
N TRP A 77 28.29 6.41 4.20
CA TRP A 77 27.86 7.49 3.29
C TRP A 77 27.72 7.06 1.83
N TYR A 78 28.43 6.01 1.45
CA TYR A 78 28.63 5.66 0.05
C TYR A 78 27.31 5.41 -0.72
N LEU A 79 26.36 4.67 -0.11
CA LEU A 79 25.05 4.43 -0.73
C LEU A 79 24.30 5.74 -1.00
N LEU A 80 24.23 6.64 -0.01
CA LEU A 80 23.57 7.93 -0.20
C LEU A 80 24.28 8.78 -1.26
N ILE A 81 25.61 8.85 -1.26
CA ILE A 81 26.39 9.63 -2.24
C ILE A 81 26.16 9.10 -3.65
N ALA A 82 26.31 7.79 -3.87
CA ALA A 82 26.18 7.19 -5.19
C ALA A 82 24.74 7.33 -5.75
N LEU A 83 23.72 7.05 -4.95
CA LEU A 83 22.32 7.24 -5.39
C LEU A 83 21.99 8.72 -5.64
N SER A 84 22.56 9.63 -4.85
CA SER A 84 22.38 11.08 -5.03
C SER A 84 23.10 11.60 -6.27
N LEU A 85 24.27 11.05 -6.62
CA LEU A 85 24.92 11.38 -7.89
C LEU A 85 24.06 10.94 -9.07
N PHE A 86 23.49 9.73 -9.05
CA PHE A 86 22.59 9.31 -10.12
C PHE A 86 21.35 10.19 -10.25
N ALA A 87 20.78 10.67 -9.13
CA ALA A 87 19.69 11.64 -9.18
C ALA A 87 20.13 13.00 -9.74
N ALA A 88 21.36 13.45 -9.42
CA ALA A 88 21.92 14.66 -10.00
C ALA A 88 22.14 14.51 -11.52
N LEU A 89 22.68 13.38 -11.98
CA LEU A 89 22.87 13.10 -13.40
C LEU A 89 21.54 13.00 -14.16
N ASP A 90 20.53 12.39 -13.53
CA ASP A 90 19.18 12.26 -14.10
C ASP A 90 18.54 13.63 -14.37
N GLU A 91 18.53 14.49 -13.35
CA GLU A 91 17.98 15.85 -13.45
C GLU A 91 18.83 16.73 -14.36
N ALA A 92 20.16 16.62 -14.29
CA ALA A 92 21.05 17.36 -15.18
C ALA A 92 20.79 16.99 -16.64
N THR A 93 20.57 15.71 -16.94
CA THR A 93 20.20 15.24 -18.29
C THR A 93 18.87 15.85 -18.74
N ALA A 94 17.85 15.87 -17.86
CA ALA A 94 16.54 16.42 -18.15
C ALA A 94 16.60 17.91 -18.52
N TYR A 95 17.20 18.71 -17.64
CA TYR A 95 17.23 20.16 -17.78
C TYR A 95 18.25 20.63 -18.81
N LEU A 96 19.32 19.88 -19.07
CA LEU A 96 20.24 20.14 -20.18
C LEU A 96 19.50 20.03 -21.52
N VAL A 97 18.74 18.95 -21.75
CA VAL A 97 17.95 18.77 -22.98
C VAL A 97 16.88 19.84 -23.11
N THR A 98 16.22 20.19 -21.99
CA THR A 98 15.19 21.24 -21.95
C THR A 98 15.76 22.62 -22.31
N ALA A 99 16.93 23.00 -21.76
CA ALA A 99 17.56 24.28 -22.05
C ALA A 99 17.95 24.44 -23.53
N LEU A 100 18.30 23.34 -24.19
CA LEU A 100 18.60 23.26 -25.63
C LEU A 100 17.33 23.14 -26.50
N GLY A 101 16.14 23.13 -25.91
CA GLY A 101 14.90 22.78 -26.62
C GLY A 101 14.58 23.60 -27.85
N PRO A 102 14.64 24.95 -27.81
CA PRO A 102 14.42 25.78 -28.99
C PRO A 102 15.40 25.49 -30.14
N ASP A 103 16.66 25.18 -29.82
CA ASP A 103 17.71 24.85 -30.79
C ASP A 103 17.47 23.47 -31.42
N ILE A 104 17.13 22.46 -30.61
CA ILE A 104 16.73 21.12 -31.07
C ILE A 104 15.49 21.21 -31.97
N SER A 105 14.47 21.96 -31.55
CA SER A 105 13.23 22.19 -32.30
C SER A 105 13.52 22.76 -33.69
N SER A 106 14.34 23.82 -33.75
CA SER A 106 14.70 24.46 -35.01
C SER A 106 15.50 23.54 -35.94
N SER A 107 16.42 22.74 -35.37
CA SER A 107 17.24 21.79 -36.14
C SER A 107 16.44 20.60 -36.68
N LEU A 108 15.36 20.20 -36.01
CA LEU A 108 14.48 19.10 -36.44
C LEU A 108 13.33 19.58 -37.33
N GLY A 109 13.17 20.90 -37.53
CA GLY A 109 12.08 21.47 -38.31
C GLY A 109 10.70 21.28 -37.68
N VAL A 110 10.64 21.22 -36.35
CA VAL A 110 9.39 21.06 -35.59
C VAL A 110 9.05 22.34 -34.83
N ASP A 111 7.76 22.59 -34.63
CA ASP A 111 7.25 23.71 -33.85
C ASP A 111 7.36 23.45 -32.33
N ALA A 112 7.09 24.49 -31.54
CA ALA A 112 7.19 24.43 -30.08
C ALA A 112 6.28 23.35 -29.46
N SER A 113 5.07 23.18 -30.01
CA SER A 113 4.10 22.19 -29.51
C SER A 113 4.57 20.75 -29.77
N THR A 114 5.08 20.45 -30.97
CA THR A 114 5.65 19.14 -31.31
C THR A 114 6.91 18.86 -30.48
N TYR A 115 7.77 19.85 -30.27
CA TYR A 115 8.91 19.70 -29.36
C TYR A 115 8.45 19.46 -27.92
N ALA A 116 7.41 20.14 -27.46
CA ALA A 116 6.88 19.94 -26.10
C ALA A 116 6.39 18.50 -25.90
N MET A 117 5.68 17.94 -26.87
CA MET A 117 5.27 16.53 -26.88
C MET A 117 6.47 15.58 -26.88
N LEU A 118 7.54 15.93 -27.62
CA LEU A 118 8.79 15.16 -27.66
C LEU A 118 9.51 15.18 -26.30
N ALA A 119 9.60 16.33 -25.66
CA ALA A 119 10.24 16.50 -24.35
C ALA A 119 9.49 15.73 -23.25
N THR A 120 8.16 15.67 -23.32
CA THR A 120 7.35 14.98 -22.31
C THR A 120 7.42 13.48 -22.41
N GLN A 121 7.76 12.90 -23.58
CA GLN A 121 7.92 11.44 -23.75
C GLN A 121 8.80 10.78 -22.68
N ARG A 122 9.80 11.49 -22.15
CA ARG A 122 10.58 11.03 -21.00
C ARG A 122 9.68 10.63 -19.82
N GLN A 123 8.69 11.45 -19.49
CA GLN A 123 7.73 11.24 -18.40
C GLN A 123 6.71 10.15 -18.72
N THR A 124 6.28 10.02 -19.98
CA THR A 124 5.53 8.83 -20.42
C THR A 124 6.28 7.56 -20.10
N PHE A 125 7.57 7.47 -20.47
CA PHE A 125 8.38 6.29 -20.22
C PHE A 125 8.61 6.04 -18.73
N VAL A 126 8.79 7.09 -17.92
CA VAL A 126 8.81 6.97 -16.45
C VAL A 126 7.52 6.30 -15.95
N GLY A 127 6.37 6.81 -16.38
CA GLY A 127 5.07 6.27 -15.97
C GLY A 127 4.86 4.82 -16.41
N LEU A 128 5.20 4.48 -17.66
CA LEU A 128 5.01 3.13 -18.20
C LEU A 128 5.92 2.09 -17.56
N THR A 129 7.15 2.48 -17.18
CA THR A 129 8.17 1.53 -16.69
C THR A 129 8.26 1.45 -15.16
N ALA A 130 7.87 2.50 -14.43
CA ALA A 130 8.00 2.54 -12.96
C ALA A 130 7.27 1.39 -12.26
N LEU A 131 6.06 1.03 -12.72
CA LEU A 131 5.28 -0.05 -12.11
C LEU A 131 5.88 -1.44 -12.43
N GLN A 132 6.50 -1.59 -13.61
CA GLN A 132 7.19 -2.81 -14.01
C GLN A 132 8.42 -3.04 -13.13
N PHE A 133 9.22 -2.00 -12.89
CA PHE A 133 10.34 -2.07 -11.95
C PHE A 133 9.89 -2.39 -10.54
N ALA A 134 8.80 -1.77 -10.06
CA ALA A 134 8.24 -2.12 -8.75
C ALA A 134 7.85 -3.60 -8.65
N ALA A 135 7.26 -4.19 -9.71
CA ALA A 135 6.94 -5.61 -9.74
C ALA A 135 8.19 -6.49 -9.68
N ILE A 136 9.26 -6.10 -10.39
CA ILE A 136 10.55 -6.80 -10.35
C ILE A 136 11.17 -6.72 -8.95
N PHE A 137 11.24 -5.53 -8.36
CA PHE A 137 11.84 -5.31 -7.03
C PHE A 137 11.08 -6.03 -5.93
N TYR A 138 9.75 -6.10 -6.06
CA TYR A 138 8.90 -6.81 -5.12
C TYR A 138 9.20 -8.32 -5.12
N LYS A 139 9.46 -8.91 -6.30
CA LYS A 139 9.79 -10.35 -6.45
C LYS A 139 11.25 -10.67 -6.17
N ARG A 140 12.19 -9.79 -6.55
CA ARG A 140 13.64 -10.02 -6.46
C ARG A 140 14.35 -8.78 -5.92
N SER A 141 15.26 -8.98 -4.96
CA SER A 141 16.11 -7.90 -4.42
C SER A 141 17.28 -7.56 -5.36
N GLN A 142 16.97 -7.15 -6.60
CA GLN A 142 17.97 -6.73 -7.60
C GLN A 142 17.98 -5.20 -7.78
N ARG A 143 17.57 -4.44 -6.75
CA ARG A 143 17.39 -2.98 -6.85
C ARG A 143 18.69 -2.28 -7.22
N VAL A 144 19.80 -2.66 -6.61
CA VAL A 144 21.13 -2.13 -6.89
C VAL A 144 21.62 -2.50 -8.27
N MET A 145 21.47 -3.76 -8.69
CA MET A 145 21.92 -4.19 -10.02
C MET A 145 21.22 -3.39 -11.12
N ILE A 146 19.90 -3.23 -10.99
CA ILE A 146 19.09 -2.48 -11.94
C ILE A 146 19.45 -0.97 -11.87
N SER A 147 19.63 -0.42 -10.67
CA SER A 147 20.06 0.97 -10.48
C SER A 147 21.44 1.25 -11.08
N LYS A 148 22.39 0.31 -10.97
CA LYS A 148 23.71 0.42 -11.63
C LYS A 148 23.54 0.50 -13.15
N ASN A 149 22.90 -0.51 -13.74
CA ASN A 149 22.80 -0.63 -15.20
C ASN A 149 22.07 0.56 -15.83
N LEU A 150 20.98 1.01 -15.23
CA LEU A 150 20.19 2.12 -15.76
C LEU A 150 20.74 3.49 -15.34
N GLY A 151 21.49 3.59 -14.25
CA GLY A 151 22.28 4.77 -13.92
C GLY A 151 23.39 5.05 -14.95
N PHE A 152 23.98 4.02 -15.55
CA PHE A 152 24.94 4.17 -16.64
C PHE A 152 24.35 4.72 -17.94
N GLN A 153 23.03 4.65 -18.11
CA GLN A 153 22.37 4.97 -19.37
C GLN A 153 22.39 6.47 -19.72
N TYR A 154 22.49 7.36 -18.72
CA TYR A 154 22.42 8.81 -18.95
C TYR A 154 23.50 9.30 -19.93
N GLY A 155 24.75 8.89 -19.73
CA GLY A 155 25.85 9.25 -20.63
C GLY A 155 25.63 8.80 -22.09
N PRO A 156 25.46 7.49 -22.34
CA PRO A 156 25.14 6.96 -23.67
C PRO A 156 23.90 7.58 -24.30
N SER A 157 22.85 7.89 -23.53
CA SER A 157 21.65 8.54 -24.06
C SER A 157 21.94 9.94 -24.60
N LEU A 158 22.78 10.74 -23.93
CA LEU A 158 23.20 12.06 -24.41
C LEU A 158 24.10 11.96 -25.64
N VAL A 159 25.05 11.01 -25.63
CA VAL A 159 25.93 10.75 -26.79
C VAL A 159 25.10 10.35 -28.02
N LEU A 160 24.14 9.43 -27.85
CA LEU A 160 23.23 9.04 -28.93
C LEU A 160 22.34 10.21 -29.37
N GLY A 161 21.84 11.02 -28.43
CA GLY A 161 21.05 12.23 -28.74
C GLY A 161 21.82 13.23 -29.61
N SER A 162 23.14 13.33 -29.45
CA SER A 162 23.98 14.22 -30.26
C SER A 162 24.04 13.85 -31.74
N ILE A 163 23.76 12.61 -32.11
CA ILE A 163 23.85 12.11 -33.49
C ILE A 163 22.48 11.95 -34.17
N VAL A 164 21.38 12.08 -33.44
CA VAL A 164 20.02 11.93 -33.99
C VAL A 164 19.63 13.08 -34.92
N THR A 165 19.02 12.75 -36.06
CA THR A 165 18.60 13.71 -37.11
C THR A 165 17.11 13.71 -37.41
N TRP A 166 16.31 12.82 -36.79
CA TRP A 166 14.88 12.68 -37.06
C TRP A 166 14.09 12.43 -35.78
N VAL A 167 12.82 12.86 -35.78
CA VAL A 167 11.99 12.96 -34.55
C VAL A 167 11.78 11.61 -33.83
N PRO A 168 11.39 10.50 -34.49
CA PRO A 168 11.19 9.22 -33.79
C PRO A 168 12.45 8.65 -33.12
N ALA A 169 13.63 8.84 -33.69
CA ALA A 169 14.87 8.46 -32.99
C ALA A 169 15.12 9.35 -31.78
N MET A 170 14.77 10.64 -31.86
CA MET A 170 14.91 11.54 -30.71
C MET A 170 13.95 11.13 -29.59
N THR A 171 12.72 10.77 -29.94
CA THR A 171 11.74 10.19 -29.01
C THR A 171 12.28 8.94 -28.33
N THR A 172 12.95 8.07 -29.09
CA THR A 172 13.52 6.82 -28.56
C THR A 172 14.65 7.12 -27.57
N VAL A 173 15.54 8.06 -27.89
CA VAL A 173 16.64 8.46 -27.00
C VAL A 173 16.11 9.12 -25.72
N ILE A 174 15.21 10.09 -25.85
CA ILE A 174 14.57 10.79 -24.72
C ILE A 174 13.78 9.78 -23.86
N GLY A 175 12.97 8.93 -24.48
CA GLY A 175 12.20 7.89 -23.80
C GLY A 175 13.09 6.89 -23.07
N SER A 176 14.23 6.51 -23.67
CA SER A 176 15.20 5.64 -23.00
C SER A 176 15.72 6.26 -21.70
N SER A 177 16.03 7.56 -21.68
CA SER A 177 16.44 8.26 -20.44
C SER A 177 15.34 8.24 -19.36
N GLY A 178 14.08 8.20 -19.78
CA GLY A 178 12.92 8.04 -18.90
C GLY A 178 12.89 6.70 -18.16
N ALA A 179 13.36 5.61 -18.77
CA ALA A 179 13.48 4.33 -18.08
C ALA A 179 14.55 4.37 -16.97
N GLY A 180 15.65 5.10 -17.17
CA GLY A 180 16.65 5.38 -16.13
C GLY A 180 16.06 6.18 -14.97
N ALA A 181 15.35 7.26 -15.29
CA ALA A 181 14.65 8.09 -14.32
C ALA A 181 13.63 7.27 -13.50
N ALA A 182 12.90 6.34 -14.12
CA ALA A 182 11.94 5.47 -13.45
C ALA A 182 12.56 4.68 -12.28
N VAL A 183 13.82 4.28 -12.38
CA VAL A 183 14.55 3.59 -11.31
C VAL A 183 14.91 4.53 -10.16
N VAL A 184 15.26 5.78 -10.46
CA VAL A 184 15.51 6.81 -9.44
C VAL A 184 14.26 6.97 -8.55
N TYR A 185 13.07 6.98 -9.15
CA TYR A 185 11.81 7.02 -8.40
C TYR A 185 11.51 5.71 -7.66
N SER A 186 11.58 4.57 -8.35
CA SER A 186 11.08 3.28 -7.85
C SER A 186 12.04 2.50 -6.96
N ALA A 187 13.35 2.78 -7.01
CA ALA A 187 14.39 2.09 -6.24
C ALA A 187 15.13 3.00 -5.25
N HIS A 188 15.64 4.17 -5.70
CA HIS A 188 16.59 4.94 -4.88
C HIS A 188 15.96 5.46 -3.58
N ARG A 189 14.77 6.08 -3.66
CA ARG A 189 14.08 6.63 -2.47
C ARG A 189 13.70 5.53 -1.48
N PRO A 190 13.10 4.38 -1.90
CA PRO A 190 12.89 3.24 -1.01
C PRO A 190 14.18 2.68 -0.40
N MET A 191 15.26 2.56 -1.18
CA MET A 191 16.55 2.07 -0.67
C MET A 191 17.11 2.99 0.43
N ILE A 192 17.00 4.31 0.27
CA ILE A 192 17.41 5.28 1.30
C ILE A 192 16.54 5.11 2.56
N MET A 193 15.22 4.98 2.41
CA MET A 193 14.32 4.73 3.55
C MET A 193 14.65 3.43 4.30
N ASP A 194 15.01 2.37 3.57
CA ASP A 194 15.35 1.07 4.15
C ASP A 194 16.72 1.05 4.84
N SER A 195 17.69 1.82 4.32
CA SER A 195 19.09 1.81 4.79
C SER A 195 19.34 2.69 6.01
N TYR A 196 18.66 3.84 6.09
CA TYR A 196 18.93 4.85 7.11
C TYR A 196 17.91 4.80 8.25
N PRO A 197 18.34 5.08 9.50
CA PRO A 197 17.45 5.04 10.66
C PRO A 197 16.34 6.10 10.55
N PRO A 198 15.16 5.88 11.16
CA PRO A 198 14.03 6.81 11.12
C PRO A 198 14.40 8.27 11.39
N ALA A 199 15.23 8.49 12.42
CA ALA A 199 15.73 9.81 12.79
C ALA A 199 16.47 10.57 11.69
N ALA A 200 17.07 9.89 10.70
CA ALA A 200 17.90 10.50 9.66
C ALA A 200 17.20 10.60 8.29
N ARG A 201 16.08 9.90 8.09
CA ARG A 201 15.47 9.71 6.75
C ARG A 201 15.04 10.99 6.06
N LEU A 202 14.40 11.90 6.79
CA LEU A 202 13.96 13.17 6.18
C LEU A 202 15.18 13.95 5.67
N ARG A 203 16.26 14.03 6.45
CA ARG A 203 17.53 14.65 6.04
C ARG A 203 18.18 13.90 4.88
N ALA A 204 18.25 12.58 4.91
CA ALA A 204 18.85 11.78 3.85
C ALA A 204 18.07 11.93 2.52
N LEU A 205 16.74 11.91 2.56
CA LEU A 205 15.90 12.16 1.38
C LEU A 205 16.01 13.61 0.90
N SER A 206 16.12 14.58 1.81
CA SER A 206 16.35 15.99 1.46
C SER A 206 17.72 16.20 0.83
N PHE A 207 18.75 15.51 1.31
CA PHE A 207 20.09 15.50 0.72
C PHE A 207 20.04 14.92 -0.70
N HIS A 208 19.37 13.78 -0.87
CA HIS A 208 19.18 13.16 -2.19
C HIS A 208 18.40 14.05 -3.16
N ARG A 209 17.30 14.69 -2.73
CA ARG A 209 16.58 15.67 -3.55
C ARG A 209 17.44 16.89 -3.86
N GLY A 210 18.22 17.38 -2.89
CA GLY A 210 19.15 18.48 -3.06
C GLY A 210 20.22 18.20 -4.12
N ALA A 211 20.71 16.96 -4.21
CA ALA A 211 21.60 16.56 -5.29
C ALA A 211 20.93 16.61 -6.67
N GLY A 212 19.65 16.21 -6.76
CA GLY A 212 18.84 16.41 -7.96
C GLY A 212 18.72 17.89 -8.36
N VAL A 213 18.46 18.78 -7.38
CA VAL A 213 18.43 20.24 -7.60
C VAL A 213 19.79 20.77 -8.09
N ILE A 214 20.91 20.27 -7.53
CA ILE A 214 22.25 20.60 -8.03
C ILE A 214 22.38 20.16 -9.49
N GLY A 215 21.88 18.98 -9.85
CA GLY A 215 21.81 18.54 -11.25
C GLY A 215 21.03 19.51 -12.14
N ALA A 216 19.85 19.95 -11.69
CA ALA A 216 19.00 20.92 -12.38
C ALA A 216 19.65 22.31 -12.56
N ILE A 217 20.61 22.67 -11.71
CA ILE A 217 21.43 23.89 -11.85
C ILE A 217 22.60 23.63 -12.81
N LEU A 218 23.35 22.54 -12.59
CA LEU A 218 24.58 22.25 -13.34
C LEU A 218 24.33 21.89 -14.80
N GLY A 219 23.21 21.22 -15.13
CA GLY A 219 22.87 20.87 -16.51
C GLY A 219 22.75 22.11 -17.41
N PRO A 220 21.83 23.05 -17.13
CA PRO A 220 21.74 24.32 -17.85
C PRO A 220 23.00 25.19 -17.72
N ALA A 221 23.67 25.21 -16.57
CA ALA A 221 24.93 25.95 -16.44
C ALA A 221 26.02 25.43 -17.40
N LEU A 222 26.08 24.12 -17.61
CA LEU A 222 26.97 23.50 -18.60
C LEU A 222 26.60 23.93 -20.02
N VAL A 223 25.31 24.01 -20.35
CA VAL A 223 24.84 24.56 -21.64
C VAL A 223 25.28 26.02 -21.80
N ALA A 224 25.12 26.85 -20.77
CA ALA A 224 25.48 28.26 -20.82
C ALA A 224 26.97 28.47 -21.13
N ILE A 225 27.85 27.64 -20.55
CA ILE A 225 29.30 27.69 -20.76
C ILE A 225 29.67 27.13 -22.13
N LEU A 226 29.14 25.96 -22.51
CA LEU A 226 29.55 25.26 -23.72
C LEU A 226 28.95 25.89 -24.99
N ALA A 227 27.70 26.34 -24.96
CA ALA A 227 27.05 26.98 -26.10
C ALA A 227 27.41 28.48 -26.21
N GLY A 228 27.76 29.13 -25.10
CA GLY A 228 28.17 30.54 -25.07
C GLY A 228 29.67 30.69 -25.36
N PRO A 229 30.53 30.85 -24.33
CA PRO A 229 31.97 31.07 -24.49
C PRO A 229 32.72 30.08 -25.39
N VAL A 230 32.35 28.78 -25.34
CA VAL A 230 33.03 27.75 -26.15
C VAL A 230 32.46 27.65 -27.57
N GLY A 231 31.24 28.15 -27.80
CA GLY A 231 30.61 28.18 -29.12
C GLY A 231 30.22 26.80 -29.68
N LEU A 232 30.01 25.78 -28.83
CA LEU A 232 29.55 24.48 -29.29
C LEU A 232 28.09 24.51 -29.73
N SER A 233 27.76 23.78 -30.80
CA SER A 233 26.37 23.49 -31.16
C SER A 233 25.70 22.62 -30.08
N TRP A 234 24.36 22.58 -30.07
CA TRP A 234 23.60 21.72 -29.15
C TRP A 234 24.05 20.24 -29.20
N ARG A 235 24.51 19.77 -30.37
CA ARG A 235 25.06 18.42 -30.56
C ARG A 235 26.40 18.25 -29.83
N GLY A 236 27.29 19.24 -29.98
CA GLY A 236 28.57 19.27 -29.26
C GLY A 236 28.40 19.31 -27.75
N VAL A 237 27.41 20.07 -27.26
CA VAL A 237 27.05 20.11 -25.83
C VAL A 237 26.61 18.73 -25.32
N LEU A 238 25.70 18.06 -26.03
CA LEU A 238 25.22 16.72 -25.65
C LEU A 238 26.36 15.69 -25.65
N LEU A 239 27.26 15.74 -26.64
CA LEU A 239 28.39 14.82 -26.73
C LEU A 239 29.34 14.97 -25.54
N VAL A 240 29.76 16.21 -25.23
CA VAL A 240 30.68 16.50 -24.12
C VAL A 240 30.02 16.13 -22.78
N ALA A 241 28.76 16.52 -22.56
CA ALA A 241 28.02 16.17 -21.36
C ALA A 241 27.87 14.65 -21.19
N GLY A 242 27.58 13.93 -22.28
CA GLY A 242 27.42 12.48 -22.28
C GLY A 242 28.68 11.73 -21.83
N VAL A 243 29.86 12.16 -22.29
CA VAL A 243 31.15 11.58 -21.87
C VAL A 243 31.41 11.84 -20.38
N VAL A 244 31.17 13.07 -19.93
CA VAL A 244 31.35 13.44 -18.51
C VAL A 244 30.39 12.63 -17.61
N PHE A 245 29.14 12.48 -18.03
CA PHE A 245 28.12 11.78 -17.24
C PHE A 245 28.38 10.27 -17.21
N LEU A 246 28.91 9.70 -18.30
CA LEU A 246 29.36 8.32 -18.33
C LEU A 246 30.48 8.07 -17.32
N ALA A 247 31.48 8.95 -17.27
CA ALA A 247 32.58 8.86 -16.30
C ALA A 247 32.07 9.01 -14.85
N ALA A 248 31.18 9.98 -14.60
CA ALA A 248 30.58 10.20 -13.28
C ALA A 248 29.77 8.98 -12.81
N SER A 249 29.11 8.26 -13.72
CA SER A 249 28.29 7.08 -13.41
C SER A 249 29.11 5.89 -12.89
N LEU A 250 30.42 5.85 -13.14
CA LEU A 250 31.32 4.79 -12.64
C LEU A 250 31.37 4.73 -11.11
N ILE A 251 31.04 5.82 -10.41
CA ILE A 251 31.01 5.82 -8.94
C ILE A 251 30.04 4.77 -8.40
N GLY A 252 28.98 4.40 -9.14
CA GLY A 252 27.94 3.50 -8.68
C GLY A 252 28.33 2.01 -8.70
N LEU A 253 29.49 1.65 -9.25
CA LEU A 253 29.92 0.25 -9.42
C LEU A 253 30.01 -0.52 -8.09
N CYS A 254 30.35 0.15 -7.00
CA CYS A 254 30.48 -0.49 -5.68
C CYS A 254 29.19 -0.49 -4.85
N LEU A 255 28.04 -0.07 -5.41
CA LEU A 255 26.75 -0.14 -4.69
C LEU A 255 26.45 -1.58 -4.23
N ARG A 256 25.92 -1.71 -3.02
CA ARG A 256 25.52 -2.98 -2.38
C ARG A 256 24.06 -2.90 -1.95
N GLU A 257 23.37 -4.03 -2.04
CA GLU A 257 21.91 -4.11 -1.79
C GLU A 257 21.61 -3.86 -0.30
N PRO A 258 20.80 -2.85 0.04
CA PRO A 258 20.27 -2.74 1.38
C PRO A 258 19.11 -3.73 1.54
N GLY A 259 19.12 -4.52 2.62
CA GLY A 259 17.97 -5.33 2.99
C GLY A 259 16.71 -4.47 3.23
N TYR A 260 15.52 -5.07 3.22
CA TYR A 260 14.26 -4.35 3.43
C TYR A 260 14.02 -4.01 4.90
N GLY A 261 13.62 -2.76 5.19
CA GLY A 261 12.96 -2.39 6.44
C GLY A 261 13.75 -2.61 7.75
N ARG A 262 15.09 -2.73 7.69
CA ARG A 262 15.96 -3.08 8.84
C ARG A 262 15.68 -2.26 10.11
N HIS A 263 15.33 -0.99 9.95
CA HIS A 263 15.09 -0.10 11.10
C HIS A 263 13.61 0.07 11.47
N ASP A 264 12.68 -0.27 10.57
CA ASP A 264 11.24 -0.05 10.79
C ASP A 264 10.59 -1.19 11.53
N SER A 265 10.72 -2.38 10.95
CA SER A 265 10.04 -3.55 11.44
C SER A 265 10.65 -3.98 12.76
N ASP A 266 11.98 -4.08 12.84
CA ASP A 266 12.64 -4.69 13.99
C ASP A 266 12.54 -3.85 15.28
N GLN A 267 12.61 -2.51 15.18
CA GLN A 267 12.51 -1.63 16.35
C GLN A 267 11.09 -1.57 16.92
N VAL A 268 10.09 -1.48 16.03
CA VAL A 268 8.68 -1.44 16.45
C VAL A 268 8.23 -2.81 16.94
N ALA A 269 8.58 -3.88 16.20
CA ALA A 269 8.30 -5.25 16.58
C ALA A 269 8.89 -5.59 17.96
N GLY A 270 10.09 -5.08 18.28
CA GLY A 270 10.72 -5.25 19.59
C GLY A 270 9.85 -4.83 20.78
N LEU A 271 8.86 -3.96 20.61
CA LEU A 271 7.91 -3.58 21.68
C LEU A 271 6.98 -4.72 22.13
N MET A 272 6.84 -5.77 21.31
CA MET A 272 5.93 -6.90 21.56
C MET A 272 6.64 -8.17 22.03
N ARG A 273 7.98 -8.22 21.97
CA ARG A 273 8.75 -9.42 22.34
C ARG A 273 8.77 -9.62 23.85
N THR A 274 8.49 -10.83 24.31
CA THR A 274 8.62 -11.18 25.74
C THR A 274 10.05 -11.54 26.14
N ASP A 275 10.87 -12.04 25.21
CA ASP A 275 12.28 -12.38 25.43
C ASP A 275 13.22 -11.49 24.58
N GLN A 276 14.38 -11.14 25.13
CA GLN A 276 15.37 -10.25 24.48
C GLN A 276 16.33 -11.00 23.54
N SER A 277 16.13 -12.31 23.36
CA SER A 277 16.96 -13.25 22.59
C SER A 277 16.79 -13.12 21.06
N GLY A 278 16.89 -11.89 20.53
CA GLY A 278 16.90 -11.62 19.10
C GLY A 278 15.54 -11.76 18.40
N PRO A 279 15.45 -11.49 17.08
CA PRO A 279 14.21 -11.65 16.33
C PRO A 279 13.83 -13.13 16.20
N PRO A 280 12.56 -13.51 16.44
CA PRO A 280 12.12 -14.89 16.25
C PRO A 280 12.34 -15.35 14.80
N PRO A 281 12.63 -16.64 14.56
CA PRO A 281 12.81 -17.16 13.21
C PRO A 281 11.57 -16.87 12.37
N ARG A 282 11.77 -16.43 11.13
CA ARG A 282 10.64 -16.25 10.20
C ARG A 282 10.01 -17.62 9.96
N ARG A 283 8.69 -17.71 10.14
CA ARG A 283 7.91 -18.85 9.66
C ARG A 283 8.19 -19.05 8.18
N GLU A 284 8.66 -20.24 7.81
CA GLU A 284 8.89 -20.61 6.41
C GLU A 284 7.61 -20.54 5.57
N ASP A 285 6.45 -20.71 6.22
CA ASP A 285 5.12 -20.70 5.60
C ASP A 285 4.41 -19.32 5.58
N ALA A 286 5.08 -18.26 6.06
CA ALA A 286 4.45 -16.94 6.19
C ALA A 286 3.95 -16.41 4.84
N THR A 287 2.71 -15.91 4.81
CA THR A 287 2.07 -15.45 3.57
C THR A 287 2.80 -14.28 2.93
N GLU A 288 3.50 -14.53 1.84
CA GLU A 288 3.98 -13.47 0.96
C GLU A 288 2.89 -13.10 -0.05
N LEU A 289 2.40 -11.86 0.04
CA LEU A 289 1.50 -11.31 -0.97
C LEU A 289 2.23 -11.28 -2.32
N THR A 290 1.54 -11.56 -3.41
CA THR A 290 2.00 -11.29 -4.78
C THR A 290 1.95 -9.80 -5.09
N PHE A 291 2.56 -9.40 -6.21
CA PHE A 291 2.58 -8.01 -6.64
C PHE A 291 1.17 -7.39 -6.73
N TRP A 292 0.20 -8.08 -7.33
CA TRP A 292 -1.16 -7.55 -7.48
C TRP A 292 -1.94 -7.49 -6.17
N GLU A 293 -1.69 -8.40 -5.23
CA GLU A 293 -2.22 -8.35 -3.87
C GLU A 293 -1.62 -7.17 -3.09
N ALA A 294 -0.30 -6.97 -3.18
CA ALA A 294 0.39 -5.83 -2.58
C ALA A 294 -0.05 -4.49 -3.19
N LEU A 295 -0.28 -4.43 -4.51
CA LEU A 295 -0.78 -3.25 -5.20
C LEU A 295 -2.19 -2.88 -4.73
N ARG A 296 -3.11 -3.86 -4.70
CA ARG A 296 -4.47 -3.65 -4.16
C ARG A 296 -4.43 -3.13 -2.73
N ARG A 297 -3.54 -3.70 -1.92
CA ARG A 297 -3.33 -3.26 -0.55
C ARG A 297 -2.83 -1.82 -0.44
N VAL A 298 -1.89 -1.39 -1.29
CA VAL A 298 -1.45 0.02 -1.34
C VAL A 298 -2.61 0.94 -1.75
N TRP A 299 -3.46 0.47 -2.67
CA TRP A 299 -4.59 1.24 -3.20
C TRP A 299 -5.74 1.46 -2.19
N THR A 300 -5.94 0.56 -1.22
CA THR A 300 -6.99 0.76 -0.20
C THR A 300 -6.67 1.89 0.76
N ILE A 301 -5.38 2.23 0.95
CA ILE A 301 -4.93 3.28 1.87
C ILE A 301 -5.46 4.65 1.41
N ARG A 302 -6.18 5.32 2.30
CA ARG A 302 -6.89 6.58 1.99
C ARG A 302 -5.93 7.70 1.65
N THR A 303 -4.84 7.85 2.41
CA THR A 303 -3.83 8.88 2.15
C THR A 303 -3.12 8.62 0.82
N VAL A 304 -2.80 7.36 0.47
CA VAL A 304 -2.18 7.03 -0.82
C VAL A 304 -3.02 7.55 -1.99
N ARG A 305 -4.31 7.20 -2.06
CA ARG A 305 -5.19 7.66 -3.16
C ARG A 305 -5.24 9.18 -3.29
N ARG A 306 -5.28 9.91 -2.18
CA ARG A 306 -5.24 11.38 -2.17
C ARG A 306 -3.90 11.91 -2.69
N LEU A 307 -2.80 11.32 -2.23
CA LEU A 307 -1.46 11.71 -2.68
C LEU A 307 -1.27 11.44 -4.18
N LEU A 308 -1.85 10.37 -4.74
CA LEU A 308 -1.82 10.12 -6.18
C LEU A 308 -2.49 11.24 -6.98
N SER A 309 -3.68 11.70 -6.56
CA SER A 309 -4.33 12.86 -7.19
C SER A 309 -3.46 14.11 -7.13
N VAL A 310 -2.76 14.33 -6.01
CA VAL A 310 -1.83 15.46 -5.85
C VAL A 310 -0.62 15.32 -6.75
N TRP A 311 -0.06 14.12 -6.89
CA TRP A 311 1.04 13.85 -7.82
C TRP A 311 0.65 14.14 -9.27
N ALA A 312 -0.56 13.75 -9.70
CA ALA A 312 -1.06 14.10 -11.02
C ALA A 312 -1.17 15.61 -11.21
N VAL A 313 -1.76 16.31 -10.24
CA VAL A 313 -1.88 17.76 -10.31
C VAL A 313 -0.51 18.47 -10.32
N LEU A 314 0.45 18.00 -9.53
CA LEU A 314 1.81 18.52 -9.55
C LEU A 314 2.49 18.28 -10.91
N GLY A 315 2.24 17.13 -11.52
CA GLY A 315 2.67 16.82 -12.89
C GLY A 315 2.11 17.81 -13.92
N VAL A 316 0.81 18.13 -13.84
CA VAL A 316 0.16 19.16 -14.68
C VAL A 316 0.79 20.53 -14.44
N ALA A 317 1.04 20.90 -13.18
CA ALA A 317 1.48 22.24 -12.81
C ALA A 317 2.97 22.51 -13.07
N VAL A 318 3.82 21.47 -13.15
CA VAL A 318 5.29 21.65 -13.21
C VAL A 318 5.86 21.27 -14.57
N ASN A 319 5.50 20.12 -15.14
CA ASN A 319 6.17 19.62 -16.35
C ASN A 319 6.02 20.58 -17.55
N PRO A 320 4.83 21.12 -17.85
CA PRO A 320 4.68 22.06 -18.95
C PRO A 320 5.41 23.38 -18.72
N VAL A 321 5.51 23.84 -17.47
CA VAL A 321 6.24 25.07 -17.11
C VAL A 321 7.70 24.95 -17.53
N VAL A 322 8.33 23.82 -17.21
CA VAL A 322 9.72 23.53 -17.60
C VAL A 322 9.90 23.54 -19.12
N THR A 323 8.95 22.96 -19.85
CA THR A 323 9.01 22.85 -21.32
C THR A 323 8.79 24.20 -22.02
N TYR A 324 7.76 24.96 -21.63
CA TYR A 324 7.38 26.22 -22.29
C TYR A 324 8.21 27.43 -21.85
N GLN A 325 8.88 27.37 -20.69
CA GLN A 325 9.73 28.47 -20.19
C GLN A 325 10.79 28.90 -21.20
N GLY A 326 11.45 27.95 -21.87
CA GLY A 326 12.51 28.27 -22.85
C GLY A 326 12.00 29.01 -24.08
N PHE A 327 10.81 28.66 -24.56
CA PHE A 327 10.16 29.33 -25.69
C PHE A 327 9.69 30.73 -25.31
N TRP A 328 9.02 30.86 -24.16
CA TRP A 328 8.56 32.15 -23.65
C TRP A 328 9.71 33.14 -23.44
N LEU A 329 10.84 32.70 -22.88
CA LEU A 329 12.03 33.54 -22.70
C LEU A 329 12.64 33.98 -24.03
N LYS A 330 12.62 33.11 -25.05
CA LYS A 330 13.09 33.44 -26.40
C LYS A 330 12.17 34.46 -27.07
N GLU A 331 10.85 34.29 -26.96
CA GLU A 331 9.87 35.15 -27.60
C GLU A 331 9.77 36.53 -26.94
N GLN A 332 9.70 36.59 -25.61
CA GLN A 332 9.46 37.85 -24.89
C GLN A 332 10.72 38.69 -24.71
N PHE A 333 11.87 38.05 -24.49
CA PHE A 333 13.11 38.75 -24.14
C PHE A 333 14.22 38.56 -25.18
N SER A 334 13.98 37.80 -26.26
CA SER A 334 14.98 37.53 -27.30
C SER A 334 16.30 36.95 -26.76
N LEU A 335 16.25 36.23 -25.64
CA LEU A 335 17.44 35.67 -25.00
C LEU A 335 18.11 34.62 -25.88
N THR A 336 19.43 34.69 -25.96
CA THR A 336 20.30 33.68 -26.58
C THR A 336 20.27 32.35 -25.82
N THR A 337 20.80 31.29 -26.42
CA THR A 337 20.79 29.94 -25.81
C THR A 337 21.57 29.92 -24.48
N SER A 338 22.68 30.64 -24.39
CA SER A 338 23.44 30.76 -23.14
C SER A 338 22.68 31.53 -22.07
N GLU A 339 22.06 32.67 -22.42
CA GLU A 339 21.28 33.49 -21.48
C GLU A 339 20.05 32.75 -20.95
N ARG A 340 19.33 32.02 -21.81
CA ARG A 340 18.21 31.16 -21.37
C ARG A 340 18.70 30.09 -20.40
N ALA A 341 19.80 29.42 -20.72
CA ALA A 341 20.37 28.39 -19.87
C ALA A 341 20.85 28.94 -18.51
N THR A 342 21.42 30.14 -18.48
CA THR A 342 21.73 30.86 -17.24
C THR A 342 20.48 31.19 -16.44
N PHE A 343 19.41 31.66 -17.10
CA PHE A 343 18.12 31.92 -16.45
C PHE A 343 17.54 30.65 -15.81
N PHE A 344 17.56 29.52 -16.53
CA PHE A 344 17.12 28.23 -16.00
C PHE A 344 17.92 27.81 -14.76
N ALA A 345 19.27 27.86 -14.83
CA ALA A 345 20.12 27.54 -13.69
C ALA A 345 19.84 28.45 -12.49
N ALA A 346 19.70 29.75 -12.72
CA ALA A 346 19.40 30.73 -11.69
C ALA A 346 18.02 30.50 -11.05
N SER A 347 17.03 30.05 -11.83
CA SER A 347 15.68 29.75 -11.33
C SER A 347 15.71 28.67 -10.23
N TRP A 348 16.63 27.71 -10.29
CA TRP A 348 16.73 26.64 -9.29
C TRP A 348 17.47 27.02 -8.00
N LEU A 349 18.20 28.15 -7.96
CA LEU A 349 19.07 28.48 -6.83
C LEU A 349 18.32 28.59 -5.49
N LEU A 350 17.09 29.09 -5.50
CA LEU A 350 16.26 29.22 -4.30
C LEU A 350 15.82 27.86 -3.72
N ALA A 351 15.83 26.79 -4.51
CA ALA A 351 15.39 25.47 -4.06
C ALA A 351 16.35 24.86 -3.02
N LEU A 352 17.66 25.12 -3.09
CA LEU A 352 18.64 24.63 -2.13
C LEU A 352 18.43 25.17 -0.69
N PRO A 353 18.36 26.49 -0.45
CA PRO A 353 18.07 27.01 0.89
C PRO A 353 16.65 26.65 1.35
N ALA A 354 15.67 26.54 0.44
CA ALA A 354 14.32 26.09 0.78
C ALA A 354 14.32 24.63 1.29
N LEU A 355 15.03 23.73 0.61
CA LEU A 355 15.21 22.33 1.04
C LEU A 355 16.00 22.23 2.34
N TRP A 356 17.02 23.08 2.53
CA TRP A 356 17.75 23.14 3.79
C TRP A 356 16.84 23.56 4.95
N TYR A 357 16.04 24.60 4.76
CA TYR A 357 15.04 25.04 5.74
C TYR A 357 14.02 23.93 6.03
N TYR A 358 13.49 23.31 4.99
CA TYR A 358 12.60 22.14 5.08
C TYR A 358 13.23 21.01 5.88
N SER A 359 14.49 20.66 5.61
CA SER A 359 15.17 19.55 6.29
C SER A 359 15.26 19.76 7.81
N ARG A 360 15.46 21.01 8.26
CA ARG A 360 15.56 21.34 9.69
C ARG A 360 14.21 21.52 10.36
N ARG A 361 13.30 22.28 9.72
CA ARG A 361 12.01 22.64 10.32
C ARG A 361 10.96 21.57 10.08
N GLY A 362 10.91 21.03 8.87
CA GLY A 362 10.03 19.93 8.47
C GLY A 362 10.22 18.70 9.34
N GLU A 363 11.43 18.40 9.77
CA GLU A 363 11.65 17.27 10.69
C GLU A 363 11.12 17.48 12.09
N LYS A 364 11.27 18.69 12.65
CA LYS A 364 10.64 19.04 13.93
C LYS A 364 9.12 18.89 13.84
N ILE A 365 8.54 19.28 12.72
CA ILE A 365 7.11 19.15 12.45
C ILE A 365 6.72 17.67 12.29
N TRP A 366 7.42 16.91 11.46
CA TRP A 366 7.15 15.50 11.18
C TRP A 366 7.16 14.63 12.44
N ARG A 367 8.14 14.83 13.32
CA ARG A 367 8.28 14.07 14.56
C ARG A 367 7.19 14.41 15.59
N ARG A 368 6.62 15.62 15.55
CA ARG A 368 5.59 16.09 16.50
C ARG A 368 4.18 15.81 15.99
N GLU A 369 3.87 16.29 14.79
CA GLU A 369 2.55 16.18 14.18
C GLU A 369 2.68 15.99 12.65
N PRO A 370 2.68 14.72 12.16
CA PRO A 370 2.78 14.40 10.74
C PRO A 370 1.77 15.14 9.85
N ALA A 371 0.55 15.37 10.35
CA ALA A 371 -0.49 16.11 9.64
C ALA A 371 -0.08 17.57 9.35
N GLN A 372 0.69 18.23 10.24
CA GLN A 372 1.18 19.57 10.00
C GLN A 372 2.21 19.61 8.87
N LEU A 373 3.02 18.56 8.67
CA LEU A 373 3.94 18.49 7.54
C LEU A 373 3.16 18.54 6.21
N VAL A 374 2.04 17.80 6.13
CA VAL A 374 1.19 17.81 4.93
C VAL A 374 0.52 19.18 4.71
N ARG A 375 0.14 19.89 5.77
CA ARG A 375 -0.35 21.27 5.65
C ARG A 375 0.73 22.23 5.17
N MET A 376 1.98 22.05 5.60
CA MET A 376 3.11 22.82 5.09
C MET A 376 3.33 22.57 3.60
N VAL A 377 3.15 21.34 3.11
CA VAL A 377 3.17 21.05 1.67
C VAL A 377 2.02 21.73 0.94
N ALA A 378 0.81 21.74 1.51
CA ALA A 378 -0.30 22.50 0.93
C ALA A 378 0.05 23.98 0.76
N TRP A 379 0.72 24.59 1.74
CA TRP A 379 1.25 25.95 1.61
C TRP A 379 2.33 26.08 0.54
N ALA A 380 3.24 25.11 0.41
CA ALA A 380 4.21 25.09 -0.69
C ALA A 380 3.50 25.12 -2.06
N LEU A 381 2.38 24.40 -2.23
CA LEU A 381 1.59 24.45 -3.46
C LEU A 381 0.88 25.81 -3.68
N VAL A 382 0.49 26.51 -2.60
CA VAL A 382 -0.01 27.89 -2.71
C VAL A 382 1.11 28.84 -3.13
N PHE A 383 2.32 28.70 -2.58
CA PHE A 383 3.49 29.46 -3.03
C PHE A 383 3.83 29.16 -4.48
N LEU A 384 3.75 27.90 -4.91
CA LEU A 384 3.90 27.50 -6.30
C LEU A 384 2.91 28.25 -7.19
N ALA A 385 1.63 28.28 -6.81
CA ALA A 385 0.60 29.01 -7.55
C ALA A 385 0.89 30.53 -7.63
N GLY A 386 1.31 31.15 -6.53
CA GLY A 386 1.74 32.55 -6.54
C GLY A 386 2.99 32.80 -7.40
N GLY A 387 3.95 31.88 -7.37
CA GLY A 387 5.13 31.90 -8.23
C GLY A 387 4.80 31.84 -9.72
N LEU A 388 3.79 31.05 -10.11
CA LEU A 388 3.30 30.99 -11.49
C LEU A 388 2.73 32.33 -11.98
N VAL A 389 2.01 33.04 -11.11
CA VAL A 389 1.49 34.39 -11.44
C VAL A 389 2.63 35.37 -11.67
N LEU A 390 3.68 35.33 -10.83
CA LEU A 390 4.85 36.18 -11.00
C LEU A 390 5.69 35.78 -12.22
N ALA A 391 5.77 34.49 -12.53
CA ALA A 391 6.60 33.93 -13.60
C ALA A 391 6.19 34.46 -14.98
N VAL A 392 4.90 34.72 -15.20
CA VAL A 392 4.36 35.19 -16.49
C VAL A 392 4.41 36.70 -16.67
N ILE A 393 4.83 37.46 -15.64
CA ILE A 393 4.99 38.92 -15.75
C ILE A 393 6.18 39.21 -16.66
N PRO A 394 6.04 40.06 -17.71
CA PRO A 394 7.08 40.31 -18.72
C PRO A 394 8.18 41.26 -18.20
N VAL A 395 8.66 41.03 -16.98
CA VAL A 395 9.80 41.72 -16.37
C VAL A 395 10.78 40.65 -15.94
N LEU A 396 11.97 40.62 -16.57
CA LEU A 396 12.91 39.51 -16.45
C LEU A 396 13.23 39.13 -15.00
N GLY A 397 13.49 40.12 -14.13
CA GLY A 397 13.77 39.88 -12.71
C GLY A 397 12.56 39.36 -11.91
N VAL A 398 11.35 39.83 -12.22
CA VAL A 398 10.11 39.37 -11.58
C VAL A 398 9.79 37.95 -12.01
N SER A 399 9.95 37.66 -13.31
CA SER A 399 9.78 36.33 -13.85
C SER A 399 10.76 35.33 -13.23
N LEU A 400 12.04 35.70 -13.15
CA LEU A 400 13.06 34.88 -12.48
C LEU A 400 12.68 34.57 -11.03
N ALA A 401 12.24 35.58 -10.28
CA ALA A 401 11.77 35.38 -8.91
C ALA A 401 10.54 34.45 -8.85
N GLY A 402 9.60 34.59 -9.80
CA GLY A 402 8.42 33.72 -9.92
C GLY A 402 8.80 32.26 -10.16
N PHE A 403 9.63 31.99 -11.18
CA PHE A 403 10.13 30.63 -11.46
C PHE A 403 10.95 30.07 -10.29
N SER A 404 11.74 30.89 -9.61
CA SER A 404 12.45 30.47 -8.39
C SER A 404 11.53 30.02 -7.27
N ILE A 405 10.43 30.73 -7.06
CA ILE A 405 9.41 30.32 -6.07
C ILE A 405 8.75 29.00 -6.51
N VAL A 406 8.43 28.84 -7.80
CA VAL A 406 7.85 27.60 -8.35
C VAL A 406 8.76 26.41 -8.08
N PHE A 407 10.03 26.47 -8.48
CA PHE A 407 10.97 25.35 -8.34
C PHE A 407 11.39 25.09 -6.89
N ALA A 408 11.50 26.13 -6.06
CA ALA A 408 11.74 25.94 -4.63
C ALA A 408 10.57 25.23 -3.94
N SER A 409 9.34 25.62 -4.30
CA SER A 409 8.11 25.01 -3.77
C SER A 409 7.95 23.56 -4.25
N GLU A 410 8.24 23.30 -5.52
CA GLU A 410 8.26 21.96 -6.11
C GLU A 410 9.25 21.05 -5.38
N ALA A 411 10.49 21.51 -5.17
CA ALA A 411 11.52 20.69 -4.56
C ALA A 411 11.13 20.25 -3.14
N VAL A 412 10.57 21.17 -2.35
CA VAL A 412 10.05 20.90 -1.01
C VAL A 412 8.83 19.96 -1.06
N ALA A 413 7.88 20.20 -1.96
CA ALA A 413 6.69 19.37 -2.11
C ALA A 413 7.06 17.92 -2.48
N VAL A 414 7.93 17.72 -3.47
CA VAL A 414 8.38 16.38 -3.91
C VAL A 414 9.07 15.62 -2.77
N ALA A 415 9.96 16.28 -2.02
CA ALA A 415 10.65 15.66 -0.89
C ALA A 415 9.67 15.22 0.21
N ALA A 416 8.72 16.08 0.56
CA ALA A 416 7.74 15.81 1.61
C ALA A 416 6.70 14.76 1.22
N LEU A 417 6.11 14.88 0.02
CA LEU A 417 5.12 13.92 -0.48
C LEU A 417 5.70 12.50 -0.60
N SER A 418 6.96 12.39 -1.05
CA SER A 418 7.65 11.09 -1.12
C SER A 418 7.86 10.47 0.25
N LEU A 419 8.29 11.27 1.24
CA LEU A 419 8.46 10.81 2.62
C LEU A 419 7.13 10.31 3.20
N VAL A 420 6.06 11.09 3.05
CA VAL A 420 4.73 10.72 3.58
C VAL A 420 4.25 9.43 2.93
N MET A 421 4.33 9.33 1.59
CA MET A 421 3.91 8.15 0.82
C MET A 421 4.64 6.88 1.27
N MET A 422 5.96 6.93 1.50
CA MET A 422 6.75 5.76 1.91
C MET A 422 6.59 5.39 3.39
N SER A 423 6.15 6.33 4.23
CA SER A 423 6.00 6.11 5.68
C SER A 423 4.68 5.43 6.04
N ILE A 424 3.65 5.59 5.23
CA ILE A 424 2.31 4.99 5.42
C ILE A 424 2.17 3.62 4.74
N VAL A 425 3.25 3.07 4.19
CA VAL A 425 3.25 1.78 3.48
C VAL A 425 4.33 0.88 4.05
N ARG A 426 4.08 -0.44 4.10
CA ARG A 426 5.06 -1.42 4.53
C ARG A 426 6.34 -1.38 3.68
N PRO A 427 7.53 -1.64 4.26
CA PRO A 427 8.82 -1.52 3.57
C PRO A 427 8.89 -2.18 2.19
N ARG A 428 8.43 -3.42 2.05
CA ARG A 428 8.42 -4.15 0.76
C ARG A 428 7.51 -3.52 -0.31
N ALA A 429 6.46 -2.81 0.09
CA ALA A 429 5.50 -2.19 -0.82
C ALA A 429 5.81 -0.70 -1.12
N ARG A 430 6.89 -0.13 -0.54
CA ARG A 430 7.30 1.27 -0.78
C ARG A 430 7.56 1.55 -2.26
N SER A 431 8.26 0.64 -2.94
CA SER A 431 8.53 0.77 -4.38
C SER A 431 7.23 0.84 -5.18
N ILE A 432 6.20 0.06 -4.81
CA ILE A 432 4.89 0.11 -5.48
C ILE A 432 4.24 1.49 -5.30
N ALA A 433 4.21 2.00 -4.07
CA ALA A 433 3.59 3.28 -3.75
C ALA A 433 4.26 4.47 -4.45
N VAL A 434 5.59 4.51 -4.47
CA VAL A 434 6.34 5.58 -5.16
C VAL A 434 6.22 5.45 -6.68
N SER A 435 6.22 4.23 -7.23
CA SER A 435 5.99 4.01 -8.66
C SER A 435 4.59 4.45 -9.10
N LEU A 436 3.55 4.21 -8.29
CA LEU A 436 2.23 4.79 -8.56
C LEU A 436 2.27 6.32 -8.58
N GLY A 437 3.01 6.93 -7.63
CA GLY A 437 3.24 8.38 -7.65
C GLY A 437 3.89 8.85 -8.95
N ALA A 438 4.90 8.13 -9.45
CA ALA A 438 5.57 8.42 -10.71
C ALA A 438 4.64 8.27 -11.93
N VAL A 439 3.77 7.25 -11.96
CA VAL A 439 2.72 7.08 -12.99
C VAL A 439 1.80 8.29 -13.01
N TYR A 440 1.31 8.70 -11.83
CA TYR A 440 0.39 9.84 -11.74
C TYR A 440 1.09 11.15 -12.10
N PHE A 441 2.30 11.37 -11.62
CA PHE A 441 3.07 12.58 -11.93
C PHE A 441 3.43 12.68 -13.42
N GLY A 442 4.00 11.62 -13.99
CA GLY A 442 4.52 11.64 -15.35
C GLY A 442 3.42 11.45 -16.41
N LEU A 443 2.71 10.32 -16.34
CA LEU A 443 1.75 9.94 -17.38
C LEU A 443 0.42 10.67 -17.24
N VAL A 444 -0.22 10.61 -16.06
CA VAL A 444 -1.54 11.26 -15.87
C VAL A 444 -1.40 12.78 -15.85
N GLY A 445 -0.43 13.28 -15.09
CA GLY A 445 -0.22 14.70 -14.87
C GLY A 445 0.58 15.36 -15.99
N GLY A 446 1.81 14.90 -16.23
CA GLY A 446 2.72 15.50 -17.20
C GLY A 446 2.18 15.49 -18.63
N GLU A 447 1.81 14.33 -19.15
CA GLU A 447 1.27 14.24 -20.52
C GLU A 447 -0.12 14.87 -20.64
N GLY A 448 -1.01 14.57 -19.69
CA GLY A 448 -2.34 15.18 -19.66
C GLY A 448 -2.28 16.71 -19.63
N GLY A 449 -1.39 17.27 -18.80
CA GLY A 449 -1.16 18.71 -18.72
C GLY A 449 -0.57 19.30 -19.99
N THR A 450 0.40 18.64 -20.62
CA THR A 450 1.03 19.13 -21.85
C THR A 450 0.04 19.16 -23.01
N ILE A 451 -0.76 18.11 -23.18
CA ILE A 451 -1.79 18.05 -24.24
C ILE A 451 -2.81 19.17 -24.06
N LEU A 452 -3.30 19.37 -22.82
CA LEU A 452 -4.26 20.42 -22.51
C LEU A 452 -3.68 21.82 -22.76
N LEU A 453 -2.42 22.04 -22.38
CA LEU A 453 -1.78 23.33 -22.53
C LEU A 453 -1.34 23.65 -23.95
N GLY A 454 -1.02 22.65 -24.77
CA GLY A 454 -0.68 22.84 -26.18
C GLY A 454 -1.82 23.50 -26.97
N ASP A 455 -3.08 23.14 -26.68
CA ASP A 455 -4.25 23.80 -27.31
C ASP A 455 -4.41 25.26 -26.82
N ILE A 456 -4.09 25.55 -25.56
CA ILE A 456 -4.15 26.93 -25.03
C ILE A 456 -3.00 27.78 -25.58
N GLU A 457 -1.80 27.22 -25.65
CA GLU A 457 -0.61 27.90 -26.15
C GLU A 457 -0.77 28.26 -27.63
N SER A 458 -1.20 27.32 -28.46
CA SER A 458 -1.44 27.56 -29.89
C SER A 458 -2.55 28.57 -30.19
N ARG A 459 -3.55 28.72 -29.31
CA ARG A 459 -4.65 29.69 -29.48
C ARG A 459 -4.34 31.08 -28.90
N TYR A 460 -3.54 31.14 -27.84
CA TYR A 460 -3.31 32.36 -27.08
C TYR A 460 -1.81 32.68 -26.98
N SER A 461 -1.13 32.08 -26.00
CA SER A 461 0.32 32.24 -25.80
C SER A 461 0.83 31.27 -24.74
N ALA A 462 2.15 31.06 -24.71
CA ALA A 462 2.83 30.30 -23.64
C ALA A 462 2.57 30.88 -22.23
N ALA A 463 2.46 32.21 -22.11
CA ALA A 463 2.15 32.86 -20.83
C ALA A 463 0.73 32.52 -20.34
N ALA A 464 -0.25 32.53 -21.26
CA ALA A 464 -1.63 32.14 -20.94
C ALA A 464 -1.70 30.68 -20.48
N ALA A 465 -0.98 29.78 -21.17
CA ALA A 465 -0.86 28.38 -20.79
C ALA A 465 -0.31 28.23 -19.35
N ILE A 466 0.81 28.87 -19.02
CA ILE A 466 1.39 28.83 -17.66
C ILE A 466 0.43 29.41 -16.61
N ALA A 467 -0.28 30.50 -16.92
CA ALA A 467 -1.22 31.13 -15.99
C ALA A 467 -2.39 30.21 -15.61
N THR A 468 -2.87 29.36 -16.52
CA THR A 468 -3.95 28.40 -16.21
C THR A 468 -3.57 27.36 -15.15
N LEU A 469 -2.27 27.12 -14.93
CA LEU A 469 -1.75 26.15 -13.95
C LEU A 469 -1.91 26.59 -12.49
N VAL A 470 -2.27 27.86 -12.24
CA VAL A 470 -2.60 28.37 -10.90
C VAL A 470 -3.79 27.61 -10.30
N VAL A 471 -4.83 27.36 -11.10
CA VAL A 471 -6.05 26.68 -10.66
C VAL A 471 -5.79 25.25 -10.17
N PRO A 472 -5.14 24.37 -10.96
CA PRO A 472 -4.81 23.03 -10.49
C PRO A 472 -3.90 23.07 -9.24
N ALA A 473 -2.88 23.93 -9.19
CA ALA A 473 -2.01 24.05 -8.01
C ALA A 473 -2.78 24.38 -6.71
N LEU A 474 -3.72 25.34 -6.76
CA LEU A 474 -4.59 25.68 -5.62
C LEU A 474 -5.57 24.54 -5.28
N GLY A 475 -6.08 23.83 -6.29
CA GLY A 475 -6.92 22.64 -6.10
C GLY A 475 -6.19 21.53 -5.32
N ALA A 476 -4.92 21.24 -5.68
CA ALA A 476 -4.10 20.28 -4.94
C ALA A 476 -3.77 20.75 -3.51
N ALA A 477 -3.50 22.04 -3.32
CA ALA A 477 -3.31 22.61 -1.99
C ALA A 477 -4.55 22.38 -1.09
N ALA A 478 -5.74 22.68 -1.61
CA ALA A 478 -7.00 22.45 -0.88
C ALA A 478 -7.25 20.97 -0.59
N LEU A 479 -6.96 20.08 -1.56
CA LEU A 479 -7.11 18.63 -1.40
C LEU A 479 -6.17 18.08 -0.30
N LEU A 480 -4.90 18.48 -0.31
CA LEU A 480 -3.93 18.12 0.74
C LEU A 480 -4.33 18.67 2.10
N GLY A 481 -4.73 19.94 2.16
CA GLY A 481 -5.11 20.61 3.42
C GLY A 481 -6.27 19.90 4.13
N ARG A 482 -7.32 19.53 3.38
CA ARG A 482 -8.45 18.74 3.89
C ARG A 482 -8.04 17.30 4.26
N GLY A 483 -7.09 16.74 3.52
CA GLY A 483 -6.64 15.36 3.68
C GLY A 483 -5.63 15.13 4.81
N ALA A 484 -4.95 16.18 5.31
CA ALA A 484 -3.80 16.06 6.21
C ALA A 484 -4.02 15.19 7.45
N LYS A 485 -5.24 15.17 8.01
CA LYS A 485 -5.58 14.38 9.20
C LYS A 485 -5.53 12.86 8.95
N SER A 486 -5.71 12.38 7.70
CA SER A 486 -5.70 10.93 7.43
C SER A 486 -4.33 10.29 7.55
N VAL A 487 -3.25 11.09 7.43
CA VAL A 487 -1.87 10.59 7.46
C VAL A 487 -1.54 9.93 8.79
N THR A 488 -1.94 10.56 9.91
CA THR A 488 -1.69 10.01 11.25
C THR A 488 -2.43 8.69 11.45
N GLY A 489 -3.67 8.58 10.95
CA GLY A 489 -4.44 7.33 11.01
C GLY A 489 -3.80 6.20 10.20
N ASP A 490 -3.33 6.51 8.98
CA ASP A 490 -2.67 5.50 8.14
C ASP A 490 -1.29 5.09 8.69
N LEU A 491 -0.55 6.00 9.34
CA LEU A 491 0.67 5.66 10.10
C LEU A 491 0.35 4.70 11.26
N ASP A 492 -0.70 4.98 12.02
CA ASP A 492 -1.14 4.15 13.15
C ASP A 492 -1.56 2.75 12.72
N SER A 493 -2.18 2.64 11.54
CA SER A 493 -2.51 1.36 10.93
C SER A 493 -1.24 0.54 10.62
N VAL A 494 -0.21 1.15 10.03
CA VAL A 494 1.07 0.46 9.76
C VAL A 494 1.74 0.00 11.06
N VAL A 495 1.77 0.85 12.08
CA VAL A 495 2.33 0.49 13.40
C VAL A 495 1.58 -0.69 14.00
N SER A 496 0.24 -0.61 14.04
CA SER A 496 -0.58 -1.67 14.62
C SER A 496 -0.34 -2.99 13.94
N GLU A 497 -0.26 -2.99 12.62
CA GLU A 497 -0.05 -4.22 11.87
C GLU A 497 1.32 -4.84 12.13
N ILE A 498 2.38 -4.02 12.28
CA ILE A 498 3.72 -4.52 12.66
C ILE A 498 3.69 -5.13 14.06
N LEU A 499 3.05 -4.45 15.02
CA LEU A 499 2.93 -4.93 16.39
C LEU A 499 2.06 -6.20 16.48
N GLU A 500 0.97 -6.27 15.72
CA GLU A 500 0.10 -7.45 15.65
C GLU A 500 0.85 -8.64 15.06
N ASP A 501 1.57 -8.45 13.93
CA ASP A 501 2.36 -9.51 13.32
C ASP A 501 3.42 -10.07 14.29
N GLU A 502 4.12 -9.20 15.02
CA GLU A 502 5.11 -9.67 15.99
C GLU A 502 4.45 -10.29 17.22
N GLY A 503 3.37 -9.73 17.74
CA GLY A 503 2.65 -10.31 18.88
C GLY A 503 2.13 -11.72 18.59
N VAL A 504 1.66 -11.96 17.36
CA VAL A 504 1.25 -13.29 16.91
C VAL A 504 2.44 -14.25 16.77
N ARG A 505 3.59 -13.76 16.29
CA ARG A 505 4.82 -14.58 16.20
C ARG A 505 5.37 -14.95 17.57
N ASP A 506 5.39 -14.00 18.49
CA ASP A 506 5.83 -14.18 19.87
C ASP A 506 4.98 -15.27 20.54
N LEU A 507 3.66 -15.23 20.36
CA LEU A 507 2.75 -16.29 20.79
C LEU A 507 3.09 -17.65 20.16
N ALA A 508 3.28 -17.70 18.84
CA ALA A 508 3.60 -18.93 18.13
C ALA A 508 4.91 -19.59 18.61
N VAL A 509 5.89 -18.79 19.06
CA VAL A 509 7.17 -19.28 19.59
C VAL A 509 7.08 -19.65 21.07
N SER A 510 6.28 -18.92 21.86
CA SER A 510 6.15 -19.11 23.31
C SER A 510 5.41 -20.39 23.74
N GLY A 511 4.82 -21.14 22.81
CA GLY A 511 4.07 -22.37 23.12
C GLY A 511 2.77 -22.14 23.92
N GLN A 512 2.30 -20.90 24.02
CA GLN A 512 1.01 -20.50 24.62
C GLN A 512 -0.19 -20.95 23.75
N PRO A 513 -1.47 -20.84 24.21
CA PRO A 513 -2.60 -21.56 23.64
C PRO A 513 -2.69 -21.46 22.12
N GLU A 514 -3.12 -22.56 21.48
CA GLU A 514 -3.20 -22.67 20.02
C GLU A 514 -3.82 -21.41 19.40
N LEU A 515 -3.06 -20.75 18.51
CA LEU A 515 -3.56 -19.64 17.73
C LEU A 515 -4.87 -20.06 17.05
N PRO A 516 -5.92 -19.23 17.09
CA PRO A 516 -7.17 -19.58 16.46
C PRO A 516 -6.97 -19.87 14.98
N LEU A 517 -7.73 -20.84 14.45
CA LEU A 517 -7.69 -21.18 13.04
C LEU A 517 -7.99 -19.95 12.20
N LEU A 518 -9.04 -19.19 12.53
CA LEU A 518 -9.40 -17.93 11.88
C LEU A 518 -9.61 -16.82 12.92
N ALA A 519 -9.04 -15.65 12.66
CA ALA A 519 -9.35 -14.43 13.41
C ALA A 519 -9.62 -13.27 12.43
N CYS A 520 -10.85 -12.77 12.46
CA CYS A 520 -11.26 -11.51 11.84
C CYS A 520 -11.31 -10.42 12.91
N ARG A 521 -10.70 -9.27 12.63
CA ARG A 521 -10.60 -8.16 13.59
C ARG A 521 -10.94 -6.83 12.96
N GLY A 522 -11.93 -6.14 13.51
CA GLY A 522 -12.36 -4.80 13.10
C GLY A 522 -12.76 -4.71 11.62
N ILE A 523 -13.41 -5.73 11.08
CA ILE A 523 -13.74 -5.80 9.65
C ILE A 523 -14.80 -4.76 9.29
N ASP A 524 -14.42 -3.81 8.44
CA ASP A 524 -15.33 -2.95 7.70
C ASP A 524 -15.39 -3.40 6.25
N PHE A 525 -16.58 -3.50 5.68
CA PHE A 525 -16.77 -3.90 4.29
C PHE A 525 -17.94 -3.16 3.64
N SER A 526 -17.77 -2.76 2.38
CA SER A 526 -18.75 -1.99 1.63
C SER A 526 -18.94 -2.54 0.22
N TYR A 527 -20.17 -2.55 -0.27
CA TYR A 527 -20.47 -2.69 -1.70
C TYR A 527 -20.56 -1.30 -2.33
N GLY A 528 -19.50 -0.89 -3.03
CA GLY A 528 -19.40 0.48 -3.54
C GLY A 528 -19.39 1.49 -2.39
N GLN A 529 -20.42 2.33 -2.31
CA GLN A 529 -20.57 3.32 -1.23
C GLN A 529 -21.42 2.82 -0.05
N LEU A 530 -22.07 1.66 -0.16
CA LEU A 530 -22.92 1.12 0.89
C LEU A 530 -22.09 0.23 1.83
N GLN A 531 -21.81 0.73 3.04
CA GLN A 531 -21.16 -0.07 4.08
C GLN A 531 -22.13 -1.09 4.66
N VAL A 532 -21.67 -2.33 4.78
CA VAL A 532 -22.46 -3.49 5.24
C VAL A 532 -21.89 -4.08 6.52
N LEU A 533 -20.56 -4.11 6.70
CA LEU A 533 -19.92 -4.57 7.93
C LEU A 533 -19.29 -3.38 8.66
N PHE A 534 -19.44 -3.35 9.99
CA PHE A 534 -19.00 -2.26 10.85
C PHE A 534 -18.18 -2.82 12.02
N GLY A 535 -16.86 -2.86 11.86
CA GLY A 535 -15.91 -3.25 12.89
C GLY A 535 -16.12 -4.68 13.41
N VAL A 536 -16.43 -5.64 12.52
CA VAL A 536 -16.75 -7.01 12.93
C VAL A 536 -15.52 -7.76 13.43
N ASP A 537 -15.60 -8.26 14.66
CA ASP A 537 -14.68 -9.22 15.26
C ASP A 537 -15.31 -10.62 15.21
N PHE A 538 -14.58 -11.62 14.73
CA PHE A 538 -15.07 -13.00 14.58
C PHE A 538 -13.91 -13.98 14.69
N THR A 539 -14.06 -15.08 15.43
CA THR A 539 -12.98 -16.05 15.67
C THR A 539 -13.48 -17.48 15.58
N VAL A 540 -12.65 -18.35 15.00
CA VAL A 540 -12.90 -19.79 14.87
C VAL A 540 -11.65 -20.52 15.34
N ARG A 541 -11.80 -21.44 16.30
CA ARG A 541 -10.76 -22.33 16.81
C ARG A 541 -10.56 -23.51 15.84
N ASP A 542 -9.45 -24.23 15.99
CA ASP A 542 -9.22 -25.42 15.15
C ASP A 542 -10.25 -26.51 15.49
N GLY A 543 -10.75 -27.22 14.47
CA GLY A 543 -11.81 -28.22 14.61
C GLY A 543 -13.17 -27.73 15.16
N GLU A 544 -13.35 -26.43 15.40
CA GLU A 544 -14.59 -25.90 16.01
C GLU A 544 -15.76 -25.88 15.02
N MET A 545 -16.95 -26.30 15.47
CA MET A 545 -18.21 -26.07 14.76
C MET A 545 -19.03 -25.00 15.48
N LEU A 546 -19.30 -23.89 14.80
CA LEU A 546 -20.04 -22.75 15.35
C LEU A 546 -21.12 -22.25 14.39
N ALA A 547 -22.12 -21.54 14.93
CA ALA A 547 -23.18 -20.93 14.14
C ALA A 547 -23.00 -19.41 14.01
N LEU A 548 -23.24 -18.88 12.81
CA LEU A 548 -23.38 -17.44 12.57
C LEU A 548 -24.84 -17.11 12.27
N LEU A 549 -25.50 -16.52 13.26
CA LEU A 549 -26.94 -16.22 13.25
C LEU A 549 -27.21 -14.73 13.09
N GLY A 550 -28.46 -14.40 12.75
CA GLY A 550 -28.91 -13.02 12.62
C GLY A 550 -30.00 -12.84 11.56
N VAL A 551 -30.61 -11.66 11.52
CA VAL A 551 -31.65 -11.31 10.54
C VAL A 551 -31.14 -11.32 9.10
N ASN A 552 -32.06 -11.38 8.13
CA ASN A 552 -31.72 -11.16 6.73
C ASN A 552 -31.16 -9.74 6.55
N GLY A 553 -30.08 -9.61 5.78
CA GLY A 553 -29.36 -8.34 5.66
C GLY A 553 -28.46 -7.98 6.85
N ALA A 554 -28.30 -8.85 7.86
CA ALA A 554 -27.39 -8.60 8.99
C ALA A 554 -25.90 -8.55 8.61
N GLY A 555 -25.52 -8.97 7.40
CA GLY A 555 -24.13 -8.97 6.91
C GLY A 555 -23.43 -10.33 6.93
N LYS A 556 -24.14 -11.42 7.30
CA LYS A 556 -23.58 -12.79 7.40
C LYS A 556 -22.83 -13.22 6.11
N SER A 557 -23.52 -13.31 4.98
CA SER A 557 -22.91 -13.69 3.70
C SER A 557 -21.82 -12.71 3.24
N SER A 558 -21.87 -11.43 3.66
CA SER A 558 -20.80 -10.47 3.40
C SER A 558 -19.54 -10.78 4.21
N LEU A 559 -19.68 -11.21 5.47
CA LEU A 559 -18.54 -11.66 6.28
C LEU A 559 -17.90 -12.92 5.68
N LEU A 560 -18.69 -13.90 5.22
CA LEU A 560 -18.14 -15.10 4.56
C LEU A 560 -17.38 -14.73 3.30
N LYS A 561 -17.93 -13.83 2.46
CA LYS A 561 -17.23 -13.33 1.28
C LYS A 561 -15.88 -12.68 1.63
N VAL A 562 -15.81 -11.94 2.73
CA VAL A 562 -14.54 -11.35 3.22
C VAL A 562 -13.56 -12.44 3.66
N ILE A 563 -14.00 -13.45 4.40
CA ILE A 563 -13.17 -14.59 4.84
C ILE A 563 -12.66 -15.40 3.64
N SER A 564 -13.50 -15.62 2.63
CA SER A 564 -13.15 -16.36 1.41
C SER A 564 -12.37 -15.54 0.39
N GLY A 565 -12.13 -14.25 0.63
CA GLY A 565 -11.40 -13.38 -0.30
C GLY A 565 -12.18 -12.94 -1.54
N LEU A 566 -13.50 -13.14 -1.53
CA LEU A 566 -14.43 -12.66 -2.55
C LEU A 566 -14.88 -11.21 -2.30
N GLY A 567 -14.70 -10.71 -1.08
CA GLY A 567 -14.90 -9.32 -0.69
C GLY A 567 -13.63 -8.75 -0.06
N MET A 568 -13.19 -7.57 -0.50
CA MET A 568 -12.02 -6.89 0.06
C MET A 568 -12.47 -5.93 1.16
N PRO A 569 -12.07 -6.12 2.43
CA PRO A 569 -12.44 -5.22 3.51
C PRO A 569 -11.76 -3.85 3.34
N SER A 570 -12.46 -2.79 3.74
CA SER A 570 -11.93 -1.42 3.77
C SER A 570 -11.11 -1.11 5.02
N ALA A 571 -11.33 -1.87 6.09
CA ALA A 571 -10.55 -1.84 7.32
C ALA A 571 -10.61 -3.20 8.02
N GLY A 572 -9.70 -3.41 8.98
CA GLY A 572 -9.56 -4.65 9.71
C GLY A 572 -8.65 -5.67 9.03
N SER A 573 -8.50 -6.82 9.66
CA SER A 573 -7.64 -7.91 9.20
C SER A 573 -8.32 -9.27 9.31
N VAL A 574 -8.00 -10.16 8.36
CA VAL A 574 -8.37 -11.57 8.36
C VAL A 574 -7.09 -12.37 8.47
N ARG A 575 -6.93 -13.11 9.57
CA ARG A 575 -5.76 -13.96 9.83
C ARG A 575 -6.17 -15.43 9.87
N LEU A 576 -5.37 -16.28 9.24
CA LEU A 576 -5.51 -17.73 9.27
C LEU A 576 -4.30 -18.33 10.00
N ARG A 577 -4.51 -18.96 11.16
CA ARG A 577 -3.45 -19.50 12.05
C ARG A 577 -2.35 -18.48 12.34
N GLY A 578 -2.76 -17.23 12.52
CA GLY A 578 -1.90 -16.06 12.75
C GLY A 578 -1.42 -15.32 11.50
N ASP A 579 -1.41 -15.96 10.33
CA ASP A 579 -0.93 -15.35 9.09
C ASP A 579 -1.99 -14.42 8.49
N ASP A 580 -1.63 -13.17 8.21
CA ASP A 580 -2.52 -12.22 7.54
C ASP A 580 -2.81 -12.65 6.10
N ILE A 581 -4.09 -12.93 5.83
CA ILE A 581 -4.61 -13.31 4.51
C ILE A 581 -5.55 -12.24 3.93
N THR A 582 -5.69 -11.07 4.57
CA THR A 582 -6.66 -10.02 4.22
C THR A 582 -6.66 -9.67 2.74
N PHE A 583 -5.47 -9.61 2.12
CA PHE A 583 -5.29 -9.25 0.72
C PHE A 583 -4.96 -10.43 -0.19
N VAL A 584 -5.02 -11.66 0.32
CA VAL A 584 -4.77 -12.89 -0.45
C VAL A 584 -6.00 -13.22 -1.30
N ASP A 585 -5.75 -13.57 -2.56
CA ASP A 585 -6.79 -13.96 -3.51
C ASP A 585 -7.55 -15.23 -3.08
N ALA A 586 -8.84 -15.29 -3.42
CA ALA A 586 -9.73 -16.40 -3.06
C ALA A 586 -9.18 -17.78 -3.46
N GLU A 587 -8.63 -17.92 -4.67
CA GLU A 587 -8.00 -19.15 -5.15
C GLU A 587 -6.90 -19.66 -4.20
N LYS A 588 -6.06 -18.76 -3.68
CA LYS A 588 -4.99 -19.11 -2.75
C LYS A 588 -5.50 -19.35 -1.33
N ARG A 589 -6.66 -18.80 -0.96
CA ARG A 589 -7.31 -19.13 0.31
C ARG A 589 -7.87 -20.54 0.29
N VAL A 590 -8.37 -21.00 -0.86
CA VAL A 590 -8.78 -22.40 -1.08
C VAL A 590 -7.61 -23.35 -0.90
N SER A 591 -6.44 -23.07 -1.50
CA SER A 591 -5.26 -23.92 -1.29
C SER A 591 -4.70 -23.88 0.14
N ARG A 592 -5.10 -22.89 0.95
CA ARG A 592 -4.83 -22.79 2.39
C ARG A 592 -5.90 -23.46 3.27
N GLY A 593 -6.93 -24.05 2.66
CA GLY A 593 -7.95 -24.83 3.34
C GLY A 593 -9.22 -24.06 3.73
N ILE A 594 -9.44 -22.85 3.20
CA ILE A 594 -10.72 -22.14 3.37
C ILE A 594 -11.64 -22.45 2.19
N THR A 595 -12.75 -23.13 2.45
CA THR A 595 -13.74 -23.48 1.43
C THR A 595 -15.11 -22.90 1.82
N GLN A 596 -15.79 -22.28 0.86
CA GLN A 596 -17.14 -21.77 1.05
C GLN A 596 -18.14 -22.52 0.16
N ILE A 597 -19.24 -22.95 0.76
CA ILE A 597 -20.44 -23.39 0.06
C ILE A 597 -21.42 -22.22 0.09
N PRO A 598 -21.68 -21.54 -1.05
CA PRO A 598 -22.62 -20.43 -1.11
C PRO A 598 -24.07 -20.93 -1.08
N GLY A 599 -24.97 -20.08 -0.59
CA GLY A 599 -26.41 -20.34 -0.63
C GLY A 599 -26.94 -20.45 -2.07
N GLY A 600 -27.89 -21.35 -2.29
CA GLY A 600 -28.51 -21.57 -3.59
C GLY A 600 -27.68 -22.41 -4.55
N ARG A 601 -27.27 -21.85 -5.71
CA ARG A 601 -26.65 -22.61 -6.82
C ARG A 601 -25.17 -22.89 -6.57
N ALA A 602 -24.86 -23.98 -5.88
CA ALA A 602 -23.49 -24.44 -5.62
C ALA A 602 -22.96 -25.51 -6.61
N VAL A 603 -23.73 -25.86 -7.65
CA VAL A 603 -23.39 -26.89 -8.64
C VAL A 603 -23.38 -26.35 -10.07
N PHE A 604 -22.53 -26.94 -10.92
CA PHE A 604 -22.51 -26.67 -12.37
C PHE A 604 -23.57 -27.55 -13.04
N GLY A 605 -24.78 -27.01 -13.16
CA GLY A 605 -25.98 -27.77 -13.58
C GLY A 605 -25.83 -28.64 -14.84
N PRO A 606 -25.27 -28.11 -15.95
CA PRO A 606 -25.11 -28.89 -17.18
C PRO A 606 -24.09 -30.04 -17.08
N LEU A 607 -23.17 -29.98 -16.11
CA LEU A 607 -22.17 -31.02 -15.91
C LEU A 607 -22.75 -32.16 -15.10
N THR A 608 -22.27 -33.37 -15.35
CA THR A 608 -22.60 -34.55 -14.54
C THR A 608 -22.07 -34.42 -13.10
N VAL A 609 -22.55 -35.26 -12.20
CA VAL A 609 -22.02 -35.38 -10.83
C VAL A 609 -20.50 -35.59 -10.84
N ALA A 610 -20.01 -36.56 -11.63
CA ALA A 610 -18.58 -36.84 -11.72
C ALA A 610 -17.79 -35.68 -12.33
N GLU A 611 -18.32 -34.97 -13.33
CA GLU A 611 -17.66 -33.80 -13.92
C GLU A 611 -17.61 -32.60 -12.96
N ASN A 612 -18.66 -32.39 -12.16
CA ASN A 612 -18.67 -31.37 -11.11
C ASN A 612 -17.53 -31.57 -10.11
N LEU A 613 -17.32 -32.82 -9.68
CA LEU A 613 -16.24 -33.19 -8.77
C LEU A 613 -14.87 -33.10 -9.44
N ARG A 614 -14.73 -33.61 -10.67
CA ARG A 614 -13.48 -33.54 -11.45
C ARG A 614 -13.03 -32.11 -11.76
N GLY A 615 -13.98 -31.18 -11.91
CA GLY A 615 -13.68 -29.77 -12.13
C GLY A 615 -12.80 -29.15 -11.04
N LEU A 616 -12.77 -29.74 -9.84
CA LEU A 616 -11.95 -29.30 -8.72
C LEU A 616 -10.48 -29.76 -8.81
N GLY A 617 -10.14 -30.62 -9.76
CA GLY A 617 -8.76 -31.09 -9.99
C GLY A 617 -7.75 -29.97 -10.22
N PHE A 618 -8.19 -28.83 -10.73
CA PHE A 618 -7.33 -27.64 -10.86
C PHE A 618 -6.82 -27.15 -9.49
N SER A 619 -7.69 -27.10 -8.49
CA SER A 619 -7.36 -26.66 -7.12
C SER A 619 -6.43 -27.63 -6.38
N LEU A 620 -6.34 -28.89 -6.83
CA LEU A 620 -5.43 -29.91 -6.29
C LEU A 620 -4.11 -30.03 -7.08
N GLY A 621 -3.76 -29.02 -7.88
CA GLY A 621 -2.50 -29.02 -8.64
C GLY A 621 -2.48 -30.01 -9.82
N ARG A 622 -3.65 -30.44 -10.30
CA ARG A 622 -3.83 -31.42 -11.39
C ARG A 622 -3.25 -32.80 -11.09
N ASP A 623 -3.09 -33.16 -9.81
CA ASP A 623 -2.75 -34.53 -9.42
C ASP A 623 -3.97 -35.45 -9.61
N LYS A 624 -3.96 -36.16 -10.73
CA LYS A 624 -5.06 -37.04 -11.13
C LYS A 624 -5.28 -38.17 -10.12
N LYS A 625 -4.23 -38.77 -9.56
CA LYS A 625 -4.38 -39.89 -8.63
C LYS A 625 -5.02 -39.45 -7.33
N ARG A 626 -4.56 -38.31 -6.79
CA ARG A 626 -5.16 -37.69 -5.60
C ARG A 626 -6.61 -37.30 -5.82
N LEU A 627 -6.93 -36.74 -6.99
CA LEU A 627 -8.30 -36.38 -7.34
C LEU A 627 -9.20 -37.62 -7.46
N ASP A 628 -8.77 -38.65 -8.18
CA ASP A 628 -9.55 -39.88 -8.35
C ASP A 628 -9.83 -40.55 -7.00
N ALA A 629 -8.84 -40.60 -6.10
CA ALA A 629 -9.02 -41.11 -4.74
C ALA A 629 -10.01 -40.26 -3.90
N ALA A 630 -9.90 -38.93 -3.97
CA ALA A 630 -10.82 -38.03 -3.26
C ALA A 630 -12.26 -38.10 -3.80
N ILE A 631 -12.43 -38.36 -5.09
CA ILE A 631 -13.75 -38.58 -5.70
C ILE A 631 -14.35 -39.89 -5.20
N GLU A 632 -13.55 -40.96 -5.10
CA GLU A 632 -14.02 -42.23 -4.56
C GLU A 632 -14.43 -42.09 -3.08
N GLU A 633 -13.60 -41.41 -2.27
CA GLU A 633 -13.90 -41.08 -0.87
C GLU A 633 -15.23 -40.30 -0.75
N CYS A 634 -15.51 -39.39 -1.70
CA CYS A 634 -16.80 -38.71 -1.77
C CYS A 634 -17.95 -39.65 -2.13
N PHE A 635 -17.76 -40.63 -3.00
CA PHE A 635 -18.80 -41.59 -3.33
C PHE A 635 -19.09 -42.57 -2.20
N GLU A 636 -18.09 -42.92 -1.40
CA GLU A 636 -18.26 -43.68 -0.16
C GLU A 636 -19.04 -42.87 0.89
N MET A 637 -18.70 -41.60 1.07
CA MET A 637 -19.37 -40.71 2.02
C MET A 637 -20.79 -40.31 1.56
N PHE A 638 -21.03 -40.23 0.25
CA PHE A 638 -22.31 -39.85 -0.34
C PHE A 638 -22.79 -40.89 -1.37
N PRO A 639 -23.25 -42.10 -0.94
CA PRO A 639 -23.61 -43.20 -1.86
C PRO A 639 -24.66 -42.84 -2.90
N ARG A 640 -25.58 -41.92 -2.56
CA ARG A 640 -26.60 -41.40 -3.49
C ARG A 640 -26.00 -40.68 -4.70
N LEU A 641 -24.85 -40.03 -4.55
CA LEU A 641 -24.16 -39.39 -5.67
C LEU A 641 -23.42 -40.43 -6.52
N ALA A 642 -22.96 -41.54 -5.93
CA ALA A 642 -22.33 -42.64 -6.65
C ALA A 642 -23.31 -43.31 -7.63
N GLU A 643 -24.54 -43.59 -7.17
CA GLU A 643 -25.64 -44.11 -7.99
C GLU A 643 -25.92 -43.19 -9.20
N ARG A 644 -25.72 -41.87 -9.03
CA ARG A 644 -26.04 -40.83 -10.00
C ARG A 644 -24.81 -40.22 -10.68
N ARG A 645 -23.65 -40.87 -10.64
CA ARG A 645 -22.36 -40.34 -11.13
C ARG A 645 -22.38 -39.69 -12.53
N ASN A 646 -23.17 -40.26 -13.45
CA ASN A 646 -23.25 -39.81 -14.84
C ASN A 646 -24.50 -38.93 -15.12
N GLN A 647 -25.29 -38.62 -14.09
CA GLN A 647 -26.49 -37.79 -14.21
C GLN A 647 -26.10 -36.30 -14.19
N PRO A 648 -26.66 -35.45 -15.07
CA PRO A 648 -26.48 -34.00 -15.01
C PRO A 648 -26.97 -33.41 -13.68
N ALA A 649 -26.16 -32.55 -13.06
CA ALA A 649 -26.43 -31.99 -11.73
C ALA A 649 -27.73 -31.18 -11.67
N LEU A 650 -28.14 -30.55 -12.78
CA LEU A 650 -29.40 -29.79 -12.86
C LEU A 650 -30.64 -30.66 -12.63
N THR A 651 -30.55 -31.96 -12.91
CA THR A 651 -31.68 -32.90 -12.78
C THR A 651 -31.77 -33.56 -11.41
N LEU A 652 -30.82 -33.27 -10.52
CA LEU A 652 -30.84 -33.72 -9.13
C LEU A 652 -31.89 -32.93 -8.34
N SER A 653 -32.48 -33.55 -7.31
CA SER A 653 -33.30 -32.84 -6.34
C SER A 653 -32.47 -31.79 -5.59
N GLY A 654 -33.10 -30.76 -5.01
CA GLY A 654 -32.39 -29.71 -4.27
C GLY A 654 -31.48 -30.27 -3.16
N GLY A 655 -31.92 -31.31 -2.45
CA GLY A 655 -31.12 -32.00 -1.44
C GLY A 655 -29.90 -32.69 -2.01
N GLU A 656 -30.06 -33.39 -3.14
CA GLU A 656 -28.95 -34.04 -3.84
C GLU A 656 -27.96 -33.03 -4.44
N GLN A 657 -28.44 -31.86 -4.87
CA GLN A 657 -27.56 -30.75 -5.29
C GLN A 657 -26.73 -30.22 -4.12
N GLN A 658 -27.32 -30.12 -2.91
CA GLN A 658 -26.56 -29.75 -1.71
C GLN A 658 -25.57 -30.83 -1.26
N MET A 659 -25.93 -32.11 -1.38
CA MET A 659 -24.96 -33.20 -1.17
C MET A 659 -23.77 -33.06 -2.12
N LEU A 660 -24.03 -32.82 -3.42
CA LEU A 660 -22.96 -32.59 -4.40
C LEU A 660 -22.11 -31.36 -4.06
N ALA A 661 -22.72 -30.29 -3.55
CA ALA A 661 -22.00 -29.11 -3.09
C ALA A 661 -21.07 -29.41 -1.89
N LEU A 662 -21.55 -30.18 -0.90
CA LEU A 662 -20.75 -30.65 0.22
C LEU A 662 -19.60 -31.56 -0.23
N SER A 663 -19.87 -32.52 -1.14
CA SER A 663 -18.83 -33.39 -1.69
C SER A 663 -17.76 -32.59 -2.43
N LYS A 664 -18.16 -31.58 -3.22
CA LYS A 664 -17.22 -30.65 -3.85
C LYS A 664 -16.32 -29.95 -2.83
N ALA A 665 -16.89 -29.48 -1.73
CA ALA A 665 -16.08 -28.87 -0.68
C ALA A 665 -15.13 -29.87 -0.03
N PHE A 666 -15.60 -31.09 0.23
CA PHE A 666 -14.83 -32.15 0.89
C PHE A 666 -13.61 -32.62 0.07
N ILE A 667 -13.71 -32.69 -1.26
CA ILE A 667 -12.57 -33.03 -2.15
C ILE A 667 -11.35 -32.15 -1.86
N LEU A 668 -11.56 -30.90 -1.47
CA LEU A 668 -10.50 -29.92 -1.21
C LEU A 668 -9.81 -30.14 0.15
N LYS A 669 -10.31 -31.07 0.98
CA LYS A 669 -9.88 -31.35 2.35
C LYS A 669 -9.74 -30.04 3.15
N PRO A 670 -10.85 -29.30 3.31
CA PRO A 670 -10.83 -27.99 3.94
C PRO A 670 -10.39 -28.10 5.40
N ARG A 671 -9.73 -27.07 5.88
CA ARG A 671 -9.51 -26.86 7.33
C ARG A 671 -10.63 -26.03 7.93
N LEU A 672 -11.17 -25.10 7.13
CA LEU A 672 -12.30 -24.26 7.46
C LEU A 672 -13.36 -24.37 6.36
N LEU A 673 -14.53 -24.88 6.73
CA LEU A 673 -15.69 -24.98 5.86
C LEU A 673 -16.72 -23.91 6.27
N LEU A 674 -17.02 -22.99 5.36
CA LEU A 674 -18.05 -21.98 5.53
C LEU A 674 -19.30 -22.43 4.76
N ILE A 675 -20.43 -22.55 5.43
CA ILE A 675 -21.69 -22.98 4.82
C ILE A 675 -22.69 -21.83 4.92
N ASP A 676 -23.07 -21.26 3.78
CA ASP A 676 -24.06 -20.18 3.68
C ASP A 676 -25.42 -20.78 3.31
N GLU A 677 -26.34 -20.90 4.26
CA GLU A 677 -27.73 -21.37 4.07
C GLU A 677 -27.84 -22.81 3.49
N LEU A 678 -27.66 -23.82 4.34
CA LEU A 678 -27.76 -25.23 3.95
C LEU A 678 -29.22 -25.69 3.81
N SER A 679 -30.10 -25.21 4.69
CA SER A 679 -31.45 -25.76 4.88
C SER A 679 -32.55 -25.16 3.98
N LEU A 680 -32.27 -24.02 3.32
CA LEU A 680 -33.31 -23.23 2.64
C LEU A 680 -34.01 -24.02 1.52
N GLY A 681 -35.33 -24.17 1.62
CA GLY A 681 -36.17 -24.80 0.60
C GLY A 681 -36.12 -26.34 0.55
N LEU A 682 -35.52 -26.98 1.55
CA LEU A 682 -35.42 -28.45 1.65
C LEU A 682 -36.44 -29.04 2.64
N ALA A 683 -36.81 -30.31 2.42
CA ALA A 683 -37.64 -31.06 3.36
C ALA A 683 -36.86 -31.36 4.67
N PRO A 684 -37.50 -31.37 5.85
CA PRO A 684 -36.81 -31.55 7.13
C PRO A 684 -35.90 -32.79 7.21
N ILE A 685 -36.38 -33.94 6.72
CA ILE A 685 -35.59 -35.18 6.70
C ILE A 685 -34.31 -35.09 5.85
N VAL A 686 -34.29 -34.23 4.84
CA VAL A 686 -33.11 -33.97 4.01
C VAL A 686 -32.13 -33.08 4.78
N VAL A 687 -32.63 -32.08 5.49
CA VAL A 687 -31.83 -31.18 6.32
C VAL A 687 -31.11 -31.97 7.42
N ASP A 688 -31.80 -32.86 8.14
CA ASP A 688 -31.20 -33.70 9.18
C ASP A 688 -30.04 -34.54 8.63
N ARG A 689 -30.24 -35.18 7.47
CA ARG A 689 -29.19 -35.96 6.79
C ARG A 689 -27.98 -35.12 6.41
N LEU A 690 -28.20 -33.90 5.90
CA LEU A 690 -27.11 -32.99 5.54
C LEU A 690 -26.35 -32.53 6.79
N LEU A 691 -27.05 -32.25 7.90
CA LEU A 691 -26.42 -31.87 9.16
C LEU A 691 -25.58 -33.00 9.75
N ASP A 692 -26.03 -34.26 9.66
CA ASP A 692 -25.22 -35.41 10.08
C ASP A 692 -23.93 -35.55 9.26
N MET A 693 -23.97 -35.26 7.95
CA MET A 693 -22.77 -35.22 7.12
C MET A 693 -21.83 -34.09 7.53
N VAL A 694 -22.36 -32.91 7.85
CA VAL A 694 -21.55 -31.79 8.35
C VAL A 694 -20.89 -32.15 9.69
N ARG A 695 -21.60 -32.85 10.59
CA ARG A 695 -21.03 -33.37 11.85
C ARG A 695 -19.89 -34.36 11.59
N GLN A 696 -20.02 -35.24 10.60
CA GLN A 696 -18.94 -36.17 10.24
C GLN A 696 -17.71 -35.42 9.69
N ILE A 697 -17.91 -34.41 8.85
CA ILE A 697 -16.82 -33.55 8.34
C ILE A 697 -16.12 -32.83 9.50
N ASN A 698 -16.89 -32.31 10.47
CA ASN A 698 -16.33 -31.67 11.65
C ASN A 698 -15.57 -32.65 12.56
N ALA A 699 -16.12 -33.84 12.81
CA ALA A 699 -15.48 -34.90 13.58
C ALA A 699 -14.15 -35.39 12.95
N ALA A 700 -13.98 -35.23 11.64
CA ALA A 700 -12.73 -35.47 10.93
C ALA A 700 -11.67 -34.35 11.14
N GLY A 701 -11.96 -33.33 11.96
CA GLY A 701 -11.06 -32.23 12.31
C GLY A 701 -11.26 -30.95 11.51
N THR A 702 -12.31 -30.85 10.68
CA THR A 702 -12.59 -29.62 9.92
C THR A 702 -13.36 -28.63 10.79
N ALA A 703 -12.89 -27.38 10.90
CA ALA A 703 -13.70 -26.33 11.52
C ALA A 703 -14.86 -25.94 10.59
N VAL A 704 -16.05 -25.74 11.15
CA VAL A 704 -17.27 -25.43 10.40
C VAL A 704 -17.90 -24.15 10.92
N VAL A 705 -18.15 -23.21 10.01
CA VAL A 705 -19.01 -22.03 10.28
C VAL A 705 -20.32 -22.24 9.54
N LEU A 706 -21.37 -22.53 10.30
CA LEU A 706 -22.70 -22.78 9.78
C LEU A 706 -23.54 -21.49 9.85
N VAL A 707 -23.94 -20.96 8.69
CA VAL A 707 -24.83 -19.81 8.61
C VAL A 707 -26.22 -20.32 8.27
N GLU A 708 -27.13 -20.12 9.20
CA GLU A 708 -28.49 -20.62 9.09
C GLU A 708 -29.51 -19.54 9.47
N GLN A 709 -30.69 -19.63 8.86
CA GLN A 709 -31.83 -18.79 9.21
C GLN A 709 -32.63 -19.39 10.37
N SER A 710 -32.67 -20.72 10.48
CA SER A 710 -33.33 -21.43 11.57
C SER A 710 -32.42 -21.52 12.79
N ILE A 711 -32.75 -20.73 13.81
CA ILE A 711 -32.01 -20.72 15.08
C ILE A 711 -32.05 -22.10 15.74
N SER A 712 -33.23 -22.74 15.78
CA SER A 712 -33.39 -24.05 16.42
C SER A 712 -32.54 -25.14 15.76
N LEU A 713 -32.44 -25.13 14.43
CA LEU A 713 -31.59 -26.08 13.70
C LEU A 713 -30.11 -25.81 13.98
N ALA A 714 -29.68 -24.55 13.89
CA ALA A 714 -28.28 -24.18 14.08
C ALA A 714 -27.79 -24.47 15.51
N LEU A 715 -28.56 -24.08 16.52
CA LEU A 715 -28.20 -24.28 17.93
C LEU A 715 -28.34 -25.74 18.37
N GLY A 716 -29.08 -26.58 17.64
CA GLY A 716 -29.13 -28.02 17.86
C GLY A 716 -27.89 -28.78 17.40
N VAL A 717 -26.99 -28.13 16.65
CA VAL A 717 -25.77 -28.75 16.11
C VAL A 717 -24.47 -28.10 16.54
N VAL A 718 -24.51 -26.92 17.17
CA VAL A 718 -23.31 -26.20 17.62
C VAL A 718 -23.37 -25.86 19.10
N ASN A 719 -22.20 -25.72 19.73
CA ASN A 719 -22.08 -25.30 21.13
C ASN A 719 -21.73 -23.81 21.27
N HIS A 720 -21.29 -23.16 20.19
CA HIS A 720 -20.85 -21.78 20.16
C HIS A 720 -21.56 -21.02 19.03
N ALA A 721 -22.03 -19.80 19.29
CA ALA A 721 -22.79 -19.03 18.33
C ALA A 721 -22.44 -17.54 18.35
N TYR A 722 -22.34 -16.95 17.16
CA TYR A 722 -22.33 -15.51 16.96
C TYR A 722 -23.70 -15.03 16.51
N PHE A 723 -24.16 -13.90 17.03
CA PHE A 723 -25.35 -13.21 16.53
C PHE A 723 -24.98 -11.87 15.91
N MET A 724 -25.36 -11.67 14.64
CA MET A 724 -25.15 -10.43 13.91
C MET A 724 -26.45 -9.66 13.71
N GLU A 725 -26.37 -8.33 13.85
CA GLU A 725 -27.44 -7.41 13.50
C GLU A 725 -26.84 -6.14 12.87
N LYS A 726 -27.38 -5.72 11.72
CA LYS A 726 -26.98 -4.48 11.02
C LYS A 726 -25.45 -4.37 10.83
N GLY A 727 -24.80 -5.47 10.47
CA GLY A 727 -23.37 -5.50 10.18
C GLY A 727 -22.45 -5.49 11.40
N GLN A 728 -22.98 -5.75 12.60
CA GLN A 728 -22.22 -5.80 13.85
C GLN A 728 -22.50 -7.11 14.58
N VAL A 729 -21.50 -7.64 15.29
CA VAL A 729 -21.68 -8.74 16.23
C VAL A 729 -22.31 -8.19 17.51
N ARG A 730 -23.44 -8.76 17.93
CA ARG A 730 -24.18 -8.39 19.14
C ARG A 730 -24.06 -9.43 20.25
N PHE A 731 -23.66 -10.64 19.91
CA PHE A 731 -23.45 -11.74 20.84
C PHE A 731 -22.36 -12.66 20.30
N ASP A 732 -21.54 -13.15 21.22
CA ASP A 732 -20.45 -14.12 21.06
C ASP A 732 -20.44 -14.93 22.37
N GLY A 733 -20.63 -16.24 22.28
CA GLY A 733 -20.82 -17.09 23.46
C GLY A 733 -21.58 -18.37 23.19
N SER A 734 -21.85 -19.13 24.26
CA SER A 734 -22.43 -20.47 24.13
C SER A 734 -23.84 -20.45 23.52
N SER A 735 -24.21 -21.52 22.84
CA SER A 735 -25.57 -21.70 22.29
C SER A 735 -26.64 -21.62 23.39
N ALA A 736 -26.34 -22.11 24.58
CA ALA A 736 -27.24 -22.08 25.73
C ALA A 736 -27.48 -20.64 26.23
N ASP A 737 -26.42 -19.82 26.28
CA ASP A 737 -26.52 -18.41 26.67
C ASP A 737 -27.32 -17.60 25.64
N LEU A 738 -27.15 -17.89 24.34
CA LEU A 738 -27.93 -17.25 23.29
C LEU A 738 -29.42 -17.62 23.40
N LEU A 739 -29.75 -18.87 23.75
CA LEU A 739 -31.13 -19.31 23.97
C LEU A 739 -31.79 -18.56 25.13
N ALA A 740 -31.03 -18.14 26.14
CA ALA A 740 -31.52 -17.33 27.25
C ALA A 740 -31.73 -15.84 26.88
N ARG A 741 -31.31 -15.40 25.69
CA ARG A 741 -31.38 -14.01 25.23
C ARG A 741 -32.59 -13.74 24.33
N ASP A 742 -33.77 -13.73 24.96
CA ASP A 742 -35.05 -13.42 24.33
C ASP A 742 -35.05 -12.15 23.48
N ASP A 743 -34.31 -11.11 23.90
CA ASP A 743 -34.20 -9.83 23.22
C ASP A 743 -33.60 -9.95 21.80
N LEU A 744 -32.58 -10.80 21.65
CA LEU A 744 -31.90 -11.04 20.36
C LEU A 744 -32.70 -12.00 19.48
N LEU A 745 -33.28 -13.04 20.08
CA LEU A 745 -34.06 -14.04 19.37
C LEU A 745 -35.34 -13.45 18.76
N ARG A 746 -36.03 -12.55 19.49
CA ARG A 746 -37.23 -11.85 19.00
C ARG A 746 -36.96 -11.05 17.72
N ALA A 747 -35.78 -10.46 17.57
CA ALA A 747 -35.43 -9.70 16.36
C ALA A 747 -35.43 -10.58 15.10
N VAL A 748 -35.03 -11.86 15.23
CA VAL A 748 -35.08 -12.83 14.12
C VAL A 748 -36.51 -13.28 13.83
N PHE A 749 -37.29 -13.58 14.86
CA PHE A 749 -38.69 -13.98 14.70
C PHE A 749 -39.56 -12.87 14.10
N LEU A 750 -39.38 -11.61 14.51
CA LEU A 750 -40.10 -10.46 13.95
C LEU A 750 -39.66 -10.13 12.52
N GLY A 751 -38.36 -10.29 12.21
CA GLY A 751 -37.84 -10.17 10.85
C GLY A 751 -38.46 -11.20 9.90
N ALA A 752 -38.56 -12.46 10.33
CA ALA A 752 -39.20 -13.54 9.58
C ALA A 752 -40.72 -13.33 9.40
N ALA A 753 -41.43 -12.85 10.44
CA ALA A 753 -42.87 -12.57 10.38
C ALA A 753 -43.24 -11.44 9.41
N SER A 754 -42.36 -10.45 9.23
CA SER A 754 -42.61 -9.32 8.32
C SER A 754 -42.61 -9.66 6.83
N GLN A 755 -42.06 -10.81 6.42
CA GLN A 755 -41.97 -11.23 5.01
C GLN A 755 -42.97 -12.32 4.59
N GLY A 756 -43.64 -12.98 5.53
CA GLY A 756 -44.72 -13.93 5.22
C GLY A 756 -45.99 -13.30 4.62
N GLY A 757 -46.06 -11.96 4.51
CA GLY A 757 -47.23 -11.22 4.05
C GLY A 757 -47.15 -10.62 2.64
N ASN A 758 -46.02 -10.76 1.91
CA ASN A 758 -45.83 -10.10 0.60
C ASN A 758 -45.48 -11.08 -0.53
N GLY A 759 -46.25 -12.16 -0.60
CA GLY A 759 -46.25 -13.11 -1.72
C GLY A 759 -47.65 -13.65 -1.96
N ALA A 760 -48.50 -12.82 -2.57
CA ALA A 760 -49.73 -13.21 -3.24
C ALA A 760 -49.67 -12.72 -4.69
#